data_AF-Q1IMP8-F1
#
_entry.id   AF-Q1IMP8-F1
#
_cell.length_a   1.000
_cell.length_b   1.000
_cell.length_c   1.000
_cell.angle_alpha   90.00
_cell.angle_beta   90.00
_cell.angle_gamma   90.00
#
_symmetry.space_group_name_H-M   'P 1'
#
loop_
_entity.id
_entity.type
_entity.pdbx_description
1 polymer ?
#
loop_
_entity_poly.entity_id
_entity_poly.type
_entity_poly.pdbx_seq_one_letter_code
_entity_poly.pdbx_strand_id
1 'polypeptide(L)'
;MHIGQFTVRDLLGCSAAIVAFAPFLLAPGFCVGHFCNIFGFRTARWPERIAASLALSFAITPISATLIARFSSLSTALAICLASFALAAVIIARELQHTGLTPPSRSTKVALWLCGIWIVLVLVSVVDVQLGTRIYPTAATFDLSLRTAVTDAALRTGVPPANPMFFPGHAIAMRYYYYWYVVCALPAKLCGFSPRIATLASIAWGGFGIAALIPLYLKHFCGERSQVGRKSVIGIALLAVTGLDLIPTLRIFLSEHTILPDMEWWDWAQVTSWFDSMIWVPHHIAALVALLAGFLVLWDVPEDAPRSQRVKAAIIAGLAFASAAGLSVYVTFTVGLFLIIWAIILLRSHLLGEFLMFLGTGLVTVIVSLGYLHDLRQPGLGVGFAAFYVRALASIQQWGDAHIHSLWLENLFLAAMLPVYYFLELGFFALVAIAKGWKMFRRERPLEKWEWACVTMLGSSALVGSFMMSTTGNNDLGYRALLLGQFVLILWAVPIVFRWTAAGGSYRTRWTLLAQTFLAFGVLGTAYQLTVLRTFIYLNDQTSYTDEAPWLPEPDAIGWQLYYIRSGFEKLNSRLPKDAIVQYNPVNPAYVPSLLYSWHQTVAGVGACGTGFGGDPFECLPYQSKIVALFGSRTSVKFDDADAVCKDLKIDVLIAQRTDRMWALRKSWVWTERPVVSTPVFRAFACGNRREEIERRFAAER
;
A
#
# COMPACT_ATOMS: atom_id res chain seq x y z
N MET A 1 -17.15 1.47 29.17
CA MET A 1 -17.06 2.05 27.80
C MET A 1 -17.74 1.07 26.86
N HIS A 2 -18.93 1.38 26.33
CA HIS A 2 -19.58 0.50 25.36
C HIS A 2 -18.94 0.70 23.99
N ILE A 3 -18.40 -0.38 23.39
CA ILE A 3 -17.92 -0.38 22.01
C ILE A 3 -19.12 -0.13 21.10
N GLY A 4 -19.02 0.88 20.24
CA GLY A 4 -20.12 1.28 19.36
C GLY A 4 -20.35 0.35 18.16
N GLN A 5 -21.53 0.45 17.54
CA GLN A 5 -21.96 -0.42 16.44
C GLN A 5 -21.02 -0.39 15.22
N PHE A 6 -20.39 0.74 14.91
CA PHE A 6 -19.48 0.85 13.76
C PHE A 6 -18.20 0.03 13.93
N THR A 7 -17.59 0.03 15.12
CA THR A 7 -16.38 -0.76 15.39
C THR A 7 -16.66 -2.25 15.26
N VAL A 8 -17.75 -2.73 15.85
CA VAL A 8 -18.12 -4.16 15.76
C VAL A 8 -18.42 -4.55 14.32
N ARG A 9 -19.18 -3.74 13.58
CA ARG A 9 -19.50 -3.98 12.16
C ARG A 9 -18.24 -4.04 11.31
N ASP A 10 -17.31 -3.11 11.51
CA ASP A 10 -16.06 -3.07 10.76
C ASP A 10 -15.13 -4.23 11.12
N LEU A 11 -15.02 -4.61 12.40
CA LEU A 11 -14.23 -5.77 12.83
C LEU A 11 -14.74 -7.06 12.19
N LEU A 12 -16.06 -7.29 12.24
CA LEU A 12 -16.68 -8.46 11.61
C LEU A 12 -16.54 -8.43 10.08
N GLY A 13 -16.77 -7.27 9.47
CA GLY A 13 -16.63 -7.07 8.02
C GLY A 13 -15.20 -7.33 7.56
N CYS A 14 -14.20 -6.72 8.20
CA CYS A 14 -12.80 -6.93 7.88
C CYS A 14 -12.35 -8.37 8.14
N SER A 15 -12.78 -9.01 9.23
CA SER A 15 -12.44 -10.41 9.51
C SER A 15 -12.98 -11.35 8.43
N ALA A 16 -14.24 -11.15 8.01
CA ALA A 16 -14.85 -11.92 6.93
C ALA A 16 -14.14 -11.65 5.59
N ALA A 17 -13.84 -10.38 5.30
CA ALA A 17 -13.15 -9.99 4.07
C ALA A 17 -11.72 -10.58 3.99
N ILE A 18 -10.97 -10.64 5.10
CA ILE A 18 -9.64 -11.29 5.14
C ILE A 18 -9.73 -12.73 4.66
N VAL A 19 -10.75 -13.49 5.08
CA VAL A 19 -10.97 -14.88 4.61
C VAL A 19 -11.37 -14.90 3.13
N ALA A 20 -12.23 -13.97 2.70
CA ALA A 20 -12.72 -13.89 1.33
C ALA A 20 -11.62 -13.57 0.28
N PHE A 21 -10.43 -13.14 0.70
CA PHE A 21 -9.28 -12.94 -0.19
C PHE A 21 -8.59 -14.25 -0.61
N ALA A 22 -8.80 -15.36 0.11
CA ALA A 22 -8.11 -16.63 -0.15
C ALA A 22 -8.25 -17.17 -1.60
N PRO A 23 -9.43 -17.09 -2.25
CA PRO A 23 -9.57 -17.49 -3.66
C PRO A 23 -8.70 -16.69 -4.64
N PHE A 24 -8.26 -15.49 -4.27
CA PHE A 24 -7.52 -14.58 -5.16
C PHE A 24 -6.02 -14.60 -4.86
N LEU A 25 -5.64 -14.72 -3.59
CA LEU A 25 -4.25 -14.59 -3.12
C LEU A 25 -3.61 -15.90 -2.64
N LEU A 26 -4.30 -17.05 -2.75
CA LEU A 26 -3.72 -18.38 -2.56
C LEU A 26 -3.89 -19.30 -3.79
N ALA A 27 -5.11 -19.42 -4.30
CA ALA A 27 -5.43 -20.46 -5.26
C ALA A 27 -4.76 -20.32 -6.64
N PRO A 28 -4.67 -19.12 -7.25
CA PRO A 28 -4.01 -18.98 -8.55
C PRO A 28 -2.55 -19.42 -8.49
N GLY A 29 -1.81 -18.99 -7.46
CA GLY A 29 -0.43 -19.39 -7.24
C GLY A 29 -0.27 -20.85 -6.88
N PHE A 30 -1.21 -21.45 -6.15
CA PHE A 30 -1.24 -22.90 -5.92
C PHE A 30 -1.36 -23.68 -7.24
N CYS A 31 -2.30 -23.28 -8.11
CA CYS A 31 -2.49 -23.93 -9.41
C CYS A 31 -1.25 -23.80 -10.28
N VAL A 32 -0.69 -22.58 -10.40
CA VAL A 32 0.54 -22.36 -11.18
C VAL A 32 1.71 -23.14 -10.61
N GLY A 33 1.91 -23.12 -9.28
CA GLY A 33 2.94 -23.91 -8.61
C GLY A 33 2.79 -25.40 -8.90
N HIS A 34 1.58 -25.96 -8.79
CA HIS A 34 1.31 -27.37 -9.03
C HIS A 34 1.48 -27.76 -10.51
N PHE A 35 0.90 -27.02 -11.46
CA PHE A 35 0.96 -27.38 -12.88
C PHE A 35 2.33 -27.13 -13.51
N CYS A 36 3.04 -26.09 -13.08
CA CYS A 36 4.38 -25.76 -13.57
C CYS A 36 5.51 -26.38 -12.75
N ASN A 37 5.20 -26.98 -11.59
CA ASN A 37 6.17 -27.55 -10.63
C ASN A 37 7.29 -26.57 -10.23
N ILE A 38 6.97 -25.28 -10.11
CA ILE A 38 7.91 -24.24 -9.68
C ILE A 38 8.35 -24.53 -8.24
N PHE A 39 9.64 -24.35 -7.92
CA PHE A 39 10.19 -24.64 -6.57
C PHE A 39 10.03 -26.11 -6.15
N GLY A 40 9.85 -27.03 -7.11
CA GLY A 40 9.52 -28.43 -6.82
C GLY A 40 8.19 -28.59 -6.10
N PHE A 41 7.21 -27.74 -6.39
CA PHE A 41 5.94 -27.62 -5.66
C PHE A 41 5.25 -28.96 -5.31
N ARG A 42 5.27 -29.94 -6.22
CA ARG A 42 4.60 -31.23 -6.02
C ARG A 42 5.25 -32.11 -4.95
N THR A 43 6.55 -31.95 -4.75
CA THR A 43 7.33 -32.71 -3.75
C THR A 43 7.64 -31.87 -2.51
N ALA A 44 7.37 -30.56 -2.55
CA ALA A 44 7.56 -29.65 -1.44
C ALA A 44 6.59 -29.94 -0.28
N ARG A 45 7.02 -29.59 0.94
CA ARG A 45 6.17 -29.71 2.14
C ARG A 45 5.07 -28.66 2.15
N TRP A 46 3.96 -28.93 2.84
CA TRP A 46 2.82 -28.01 2.93
C TRP A 46 3.16 -26.55 3.26
N PRO A 47 3.99 -26.23 4.27
CA PRO A 47 4.32 -24.83 4.57
C PRO A 47 5.02 -24.11 3.41
N GLU A 48 5.86 -24.83 2.66
CA GLU A 48 6.55 -24.30 1.50
C GLU A 48 5.60 -24.13 0.31
N ARG A 49 4.68 -25.08 0.10
CA ARG A 49 3.63 -24.96 -0.91
C ARG A 49 2.71 -23.78 -0.63
N ILE A 50 2.33 -23.54 0.62
CA ILE A 50 1.53 -22.37 1.01
C ILE A 50 2.32 -21.07 0.73
N ALA A 51 3.59 -21.01 1.14
CA ALA A 51 4.44 -19.85 0.90
C ALA A 51 4.60 -19.57 -0.61
N ALA A 52 4.89 -20.60 -1.41
CA ALA A 52 4.96 -20.49 -2.87
C ALA A 52 3.63 -20.07 -3.48
N SER A 53 2.50 -20.60 -2.98
CA SER A 53 1.15 -20.24 -3.45
C SER A 53 0.84 -18.76 -3.20
N LEU A 54 1.20 -18.24 -2.03
CA LEU A 54 1.08 -16.82 -1.71
C LEU A 54 1.93 -15.98 -2.68
N ALA A 55 3.24 -16.24 -2.73
CA ALA A 55 4.16 -15.47 -3.57
C ALA A 55 3.77 -15.48 -5.06
N LEU A 56 3.40 -16.65 -5.59
CA LEU A 56 2.96 -16.78 -6.98
C LEU A 56 1.59 -16.12 -7.23
N SER A 57 0.67 -16.13 -6.27
CA SER A 57 -0.62 -15.44 -6.44
C SER A 57 -0.44 -13.92 -6.49
N PHE A 58 0.43 -13.37 -5.64
CA PHE A 58 0.81 -11.96 -5.73
C PHE A 58 1.49 -11.61 -7.07
N ALA A 59 2.25 -12.55 -7.63
CA ALA A 59 2.88 -12.39 -8.93
C ALA A 59 1.87 -12.38 -10.10
N ILE A 60 0.86 -13.24 -10.11
CA ILE A 60 0.01 -13.43 -11.30
C ILE A 60 -1.39 -12.83 -11.19
N THR A 61 -2.01 -12.85 -10.00
CA THR A 61 -3.40 -12.43 -9.84
C THR A 61 -3.64 -10.97 -10.26
N PRO A 62 -2.79 -9.99 -9.88
CA PRO A 62 -3.02 -8.59 -10.22
C PRO A 62 -3.09 -8.34 -11.73
N ILE A 63 -2.13 -8.85 -12.50
CA ILE A 63 -2.16 -8.70 -13.97
C ILE A 63 -3.28 -9.52 -14.61
N SER A 64 -3.49 -10.78 -14.18
CA SER A 64 -4.52 -11.63 -14.78
C SER A 64 -5.92 -11.10 -14.53
N ALA A 65 -6.24 -10.72 -13.28
CA ALA A 65 -7.53 -10.14 -12.94
C ALA A 65 -7.78 -8.84 -13.72
N THR A 66 -6.77 -7.99 -13.84
CA THR A 66 -6.85 -6.74 -14.59
C THR A 66 -7.11 -6.99 -16.07
N LEU A 67 -6.34 -7.86 -16.73
CA LEU A 67 -6.51 -8.12 -18.16
C LEU A 67 -7.86 -8.77 -18.46
N ILE A 68 -8.26 -9.75 -17.66
CA ILE A 68 -9.58 -10.39 -17.81
C ILE A 68 -10.70 -9.35 -17.60
N ALA A 69 -10.58 -8.49 -16.59
CA ALA A 69 -11.58 -7.46 -16.32
C ALA A 69 -11.63 -6.39 -17.41
N ARG A 70 -10.48 -6.03 -18.01
CA ARG A 70 -10.37 -5.07 -19.11
C ARG A 70 -11.05 -5.58 -20.38
N PHE A 71 -10.77 -6.83 -20.77
CA PHE A 71 -11.27 -7.40 -22.03
C PHE A 71 -12.64 -8.07 -21.87
N SER A 72 -13.14 -8.21 -20.65
CA SER A 72 -14.44 -8.79 -20.36
C SER A 72 -15.13 -8.03 -19.24
N SER A 73 -15.01 -8.51 -17.99
CA SER A 73 -15.62 -7.84 -16.84
C SER A 73 -15.00 -8.31 -15.53
N LEU A 74 -15.21 -7.54 -14.47
CA LEU A 74 -14.81 -7.96 -13.12
C LEU A 74 -15.54 -9.25 -12.67
N SER A 75 -16.75 -9.53 -13.21
CA SER A 75 -17.47 -10.79 -12.94
C SER A 75 -16.75 -12.00 -13.55
N THR A 76 -16.19 -11.84 -14.75
CA THR A 76 -15.44 -12.89 -15.44
C THR A 76 -14.14 -13.18 -14.69
N ALA A 77 -13.42 -12.13 -14.26
CA ALA A 77 -12.22 -12.28 -13.44
C ALA A 77 -12.53 -13.03 -12.12
N LEU A 78 -13.62 -12.65 -11.45
CA LEU A 78 -14.11 -13.34 -10.25
C LEU A 78 -14.39 -14.83 -10.51
N ALA A 79 -15.14 -15.15 -11.58
CA ALA A 79 -15.48 -16.53 -11.91
C ALA A 79 -14.23 -17.40 -12.17
N ILE A 80 -13.22 -16.87 -12.86
CA ILE A 80 -11.97 -17.59 -13.14
C ILE A 80 -11.16 -17.81 -11.84
N CYS A 81 -11.10 -16.83 -10.94
CA CYS A 81 -10.45 -17.02 -9.64
C CYS A 81 -11.19 -18.06 -8.78
N LEU A 82 -12.53 -18.06 -8.78
CA LEU A 82 -13.32 -19.06 -8.06
C LEU A 82 -13.14 -20.47 -8.66
N ALA A 83 -13.08 -20.59 -9.98
CA ALA A 83 -12.78 -21.86 -10.65
C ALA A 83 -11.37 -22.36 -10.28
N SER A 84 -10.38 -21.46 -10.24
CA SER A 84 -9.03 -21.78 -9.77
C SER A 84 -9.03 -22.24 -8.30
N PHE A 85 -9.84 -21.61 -7.44
CA PHE A 85 -10.00 -22.00 -6.05
C PHE A 85 -10.64 -23.39 -5.91
N ALA A 86 -11.70 -23.68 -6.66
CA ALA A 86 -12.33 -24.99 -6.69
C ALA A 86 -11.34 -26.08 -7.17
N LEU A 87 -10.56 -25.79 -8.22
CA LEU A 87 -9.53 -26.70 -8.72
C LEU A 87 -8.44 -26.97 -7.68
N ALA A 88 -7.92 -25.93 -7.03
CA ALA A 88 -6.95 -26.07 -5.94
C ALA A 88 -7.52 -26.92 -4.80
N ALA A 89 -8.76 -26.67 -4.37
CA ALA A 89 -9.41 -27.44 -3.32
C ALA A 89 -9.56 -28.93 -3.69
N VAL A 90 -9.93 -29.25 -4.94
CA VAL A 90 -10.01 -30.64 -5.42
C VAL A 90 -8.64 -31.33 -5.40
N ILE A 91 -7.59 -30.65 -5.85
CA ILE A 91 -6.21 -31.19 -5.81
C ILE A 91 -5.77 -31.46 -4.37
N ILE A 92 -5.97 -30.48 -3.47
CA ILE A 92 -5.62 -30.60 -2.05
C ILE A 92 -6.40 -31.76 -1.40
N ALA A 93 -7.70 -31.86 -1.65
CA ALA A 93 -8.54 -32.92 -1.09
C ALA A 93 -8.07 -34.32 -1.52
N ARG A 94 -7.75 -34.50 -2.81
CA ARG A 94 -7.20 -35.77 -3.32
C ARG A 94 -5.85 -36.12 -2.69
N GLU A 95 -4.95 -35.16 -2.58
CA GLU A 95 -3.64 -35.39 -1.97
C GLU A 95 -3.74 -35.73 -0.48
N LEU A 96 -4.63 -35.06 0.26
CA LEU A 96 -4.87 -35.34 1.68
C LEU A 96 -5.50 -36.72 1.91
N GLN A 97 -6.35 -37.20 0.99
CA GLN A 97 -6.87 -38.57 1.04
C GLN A 97 -5.77 -39.63 0.91
N HIS A 98 -4.73 -39.36 0.11
CA HIS A 98 -3.63 -40.31 -0.09
C HIS A 98 -2.52 -40.22 0.96
N THR A 99 -2.22 -39.01 1.45
CA THR A 99 -1.03 -38.75 2.29
C THR A 99 -1.34 -38.50 3.76
N GLY A 100 -2.60 -38.22 4.09
CA GLY A 100 -3.01 -37.80 5.43
C GLY A 100 -2.51 -36.39 5.81
N LEU A 101 -2.97 -35.90 6.96
CA LEU A 101 -2.48 -34.64 7.54
C LEU A 101 -1.25 -34.90 8.41
N THR A 102 -0.09 -34.41 7.98
CA THR A 102 1.10 -34.39 8.85
C THR A 102 0.98 -33.25 9.86
N PRO A 103 1.31 -33.48 11.14
CA PRO A 103 1.22 -32.43 12.14
C PRO A 103 2.22 -31.29 11.82
N PRO A 104 1.81 -30.02 11.97
CA PRO A 104 2.68 -28.90 11.66
C PRO A 104 3.90 -28.88 12.59
N SER A 105 5.07 -28.59 12.01
CA SER A 105 6.31 -28.43 12.78
C SER A 105 6.19 -27.29 13.79
N ARG A 106 7.04 -27.28 14.84
CA ARG A 106 7.07 -26.17 15.83
C ARG A 106 7.24 -24.81 15.15
N SER A 107 8.16 -24.71 14.18
CA SER A 107 8.36 -23.47 13.42
C SER A 107 7.13 -23.06 12.62
N THR A 108 6.42 -24.02 12.03
CA THR A 108 5.16 -23.75 11.33
C THR A 108 4.09 -23.24 12.29
N LYS A 109 3.96 -23.84 13.48
CA LYS A 109 3.01 -23.37 14.50
C LYS A 109 3.33 -21.93 14.94
N VAL A 110 4.60 -21.61 15.16
CA VAL A 110 5.03 -20.24 15.50
C VAL A 110 4.74 -19.26 14.36
N ALA A 111 5.03 -19.63 13.11
CA ALA A 111 4.72 -18.79 11.96
C ALA A 111 3.21 -18.53 11.83
N LEU A 112 2.37 -19.56 12.01
CA LEU A 112 0.91 -19.40 12.01
C LEU A 112 0.43 -18.50 13.16
N TRP A 113 1.05 -18.61 14.34
CA TRP A 113 0.76 -17.74 15.47
C TRP A 113 1.15 -16.27 15.19
N LEU A 114 2.31 -16.04 14.56
CA LEU A 114 2.71 -14.71 14.09
C LEU A 114 1.74 -14.14 13.04
N CYS A 115 1.24 -14.97 12.12
CA CYS A 115 0.19 -14.57 11.19
C CYS A 115 -1.11 -14.19 11.93
N GLY A 116 -1.48 -14.94 12.96
CA GLY A 116 -2.64 -14.62 13.82
C GLY A 116 -2.47 -13.30 14.56
N ILE A 117 -1.30 -13.04 15.13
CA ILE A 117 -0.96 -11.74 15.74
C ILE A 117 -1.06 -10.63 14.70
N TRP A 118 -0.49 -10.83 13.52
CA TRP A 118 -0.55 -9.85 12.46
C TRP A 118 -1.99 -9.47 12.09
N ILE A 119 -2.90 -10.44 11.96
CA ILE A 119 -4.32 -10.16 11.74
C ILE A 119 -4.88 -9.26 12.86
N VAL A 120 -4.62 -9.61 14.12
CA VAL A 120 -5.08 -8.82 15.26
C VAL A 120 -4.51 -7.41 15.23
N LEU A 121 -3.20 -7.26 14.96
CA LEU A 121 -2.53 -5.97 14.86
C LEU A 121 -3.13 -5.12 13.74
N VAL A 122 -3.36 -5.69 12.56
CA VAL A 122 -4.01 -4.99 11.45
C VAL A 122 -5.41 -4.53 11.85
N LEU A 123 -6.26 -5.43 12.36
CA LEU A 123 -7.63 -5.09 12.75
C LEU A 123 -7.67 -3.99 13.82
N VAL A 124 -6.83 -4.11 14.85
CA VAL A 124 -6.70 -3.08 15.90
C VAL A 124 -6.21 -1.76 15.32
N SER A 125 -5.26 -1.80 14.39
CA SER A 125 -4.68 -0.59 13.80
C SER A 125 -5.71 0.15 12.96
N VAL A 126 -6.39 -0.54 12.03
CA VAL A 126 -7.08 0.14 10.92
C VAL A 126 -8.59 0.27 11.06
N VAL A 127 -9.24 -0.51 11.94
CA VAL A 127 -10.69 -0.40 12.15
C VAL A 127 -11.01 0.84 12.98
N ASP A 128 -12.06 1.56 12.61
CA ASP A 128 -12.47 2.74 13.37
C ASP A 128 -12.91 2.36 14.79
N VAL A 129 -12.45 3.13 15.78
CA VAL A 129 -12.81 2.95 17.19
C VAL A 129 -13.91 3.95 17.54
N GLN A 130 -15.10 3.44 17.85
CA GLN A 130 -16.26 4.23 18.23
C GLN A 130 -16.42 4.22 19.76
N LEU A 131 -16.40 5.41 20.35
CA LEU A 131 -16.61 5.67 21.77
C LEU A 131 -17.85 6.57 21.94
N GLY A 132 -19.02 5.97 22.18
CA GLY A 132 -20.29 6.70 22.21
C GLY A 132 -20.61 7.33 20.85
N THR A 133 -20.81 8.65 20.82
CA THR A 133 -21.02 9.43 19.58
C THR A 133 -19.72 10.03 19.04
N ARG A 134 -18.57 9.42 19.33
CA ARG A 134 -17.27 9.79 18.75
C ARG A 134 -16.70 8.60 17.99
N ILE A 135 -16.03 8.85 16.88
CA ILE A 135 -15.33 7.84 16.11
C ILE A 135 -13.91 8.31 15.80
N TYR A 136 -12.95 7.40 15.96
CA TYR A 136 -11.55 7.65 15.71
C TYR A 136 -11.10 6.68 14.62
N PRO A 137 -10.84 7.14 13.39
CA PRO A 137 -10.09 6.37 12.41
C PRO A 137 -8.61 6.28 12.80
N THR A 138 -7.83 5.51 12.05
CA THR A 138 -6.36 5.52 12.14
C THR A 138 -5.75 6.70 11.38
N ALA A 139 -4.56 7.16 11.77
CA ALA A 139 -3.81 8.15 10.99
C ALA A 139 -3.57 7.70 9.54
N ALA A 140 -3.39 6.39 9.31
CA ALA A 140 -3.25 5.80 7.97
C ALA A 140 -4.46 6.04 7.05
N THR A 141 -5.60 6.52 7.57
CA THR A 141 -6.75 6.90 6.73
C THR A 141 -6.47 8.02 5.75
N PHE A 142 -5.42 8.81 5.97
CA PHE A 142 -4.94 9.79 4.99
C PHE A 142 -4.72 9.14 3.62
N ASP A 143 -3.91 8.07 3.54
CA ASP A 143 -3.71 7.32 2.29
C ASP A 143 -4.87 6.36 1.98
N LEU A 144 -5.42 5.68 2.99
CA LEU A 144 -6.45 4.66 2.77
C LEU A 144 -7.76 5.23 2.22
N SER A 145 -8.03 6.52 2.40
CA SER A 145 -9.19 7.21 1.83
C SER A 145 -9.16 7.22 0.30
N LEU A 146 -8.03 7.61 -0.29
CA LEU A 146 -7.81 7.56 -1.74
C LEU A 146 -7.91 6.12 -2.26
N ARG A 147 -7.35 5.15 -1.52
CA ARG A 147 -7.34 3.74 -1.90
C ARG A 147 -8.74 3.14 -1.91
N THR A 148 -9.57 3.56 -0.96
CA THR A 148 -10.98 3.20 -0.86
C THR A 148 -11.76 3.72 -2.07
N ALA A 149 -11.56 4.99 -2.44
CA ALA A 149 -12.21 5.61 -3.60
C ALA A 149 -11.81 4.93 -4.92
N VAL A 150 -10.54 4.53 -5.09
CA VAL A 150 -10.07 3.79 -6.27
C VAL A 150 -10.65 2.37 -6.32
N THR A 151 -10.77 1.69 -5.18
CA THR A 151 -11.41 0.37 -5.10
C THR A 151 -12.90 0.46 -5.46
N ASP A 152 -13.59 1.51 -5.00
CA ASP A 152 -14.97 1.79 -5.38
C ASP A 152 -15.11 2.05 -6.90
N ALA A 153 -14.22 2.85 -7.48
CA ALA A 153 -14.22 3.08 -8.92
C ALA A 153 -14.04 1.79 -9.72
N ALA A 154 -13.15 0.89 -9.29
CA ALA A 154 -12.95 -0.41 -9.94
C ALA A 154 -14.22 -1.30 -9.85
N LEU A 155 -14.95 -1.24 -8.73
CA LEU A 155 -16.22 -1.94 -8.56
C LEU A 155 -17.33 -1.41 -9.47
N ARG A 156 -17.43 -0.07 -9.61
CA ARG A 156 -18.48 0.59 -10.40
C ARG A 156 -18.22 0.53 -11.90
N THR A 157 -16.99 0.80 -12.32
CA THR A 157 -16.67 1.09 -13.73
C THR A 157 -15.80 0.03 -14.40
N GLY A 158 -15.24 -0.91 -13.65
CA GLY A 158 -14.39 -1.97 -14.20
C GLY A 158 -12.94 -1.53 -14.40
N VAL A 159 -12.32 -1.96 -15.50
CA VAL A 159 -10.90 -1.75 -15.79
C VAL A 159 -10.71 -1.19 -17.22
N PRO A 160 -9.97 -0.07 -17.41
CA PRO A 160 -9.39 0.75 -16.35
C PRO A 160 -10.47 1.40 -15.48
N PRO A 161 -10.26 1.52 -14.15
CA PRO A 161 -11.20 2.23 -13.31
C PRO A 161 -11.33 3.70 -13.74
N ALA A 162 -12.48 4.32 -13.54
CA ALA A 162 -12.66 5.75 -13.72
C ALA A 162 -11.98 6.54 -12.57
N ASN A 163 -11.54 7.77 -12.81
CA ASN A 163 -11.10 8.66 -11.74
C ASN A 163 -12.29 8.96 -10.79
N PRO A 164 -12.26 8.51 -9.52
CA PRO A 164 -13.38 8.72 -8.59
C PRO A 164 -13.58 10.20 -8.21
N MET A 165 -12.59 11.05 -8.48
CA MET A 165 -12.55 12.45 -8.09
C MET A 165 -12.90 13.41 -9.22
N PHE A 166 -13.06 12.93 -10.46
CA PHE A 166 -13.36 13.78 -11.60
C PHE A 166 -14.41 13.18 -12.54
N PHE A 167 -15.46 13.95 -12.83
CA PHE A 167 -16.51 13.57 -13.77
C PHE A 167 -17.04 14.79 -14.53
N PRO A 168 -16.47 15.13 -15.70
CA PRO A 168 -16.94 16.23 -16.55
C PRO A 168 -18.17 15.82 -17.40
N GLY A 169 -19.08 15.03 -16.83
CA GLY A 169 -20.25 14.49 -17.52
C GLY A 169 -20.05 13.15 -18.24
N HIS A 170 -18.83 12.61 -18.21
CA HIS A 170 -18.44 11.27 -18.67
C HIS A 170 -17.30 10.71 -17.80
N ALA A 171 -17.10 9.39 -17.83
CA ALA A 171 -16.06 8.74 -17.05
C ALA A 171 -14.66 8.97 -17.65
N ILE A 172 -13.72 9.42 -16.83
CA ILE A 172 -12.32 9.61 -17.21
C ILE A 172 -11.51 8.40 -16.77
N ALA A 173 -10.80 7.76 -17.70
CA ALA A 173 -9.95 6.63 -17.37
C ALA A 173 -8.82 7.05 -16.42
N MET A 174 -8.55 6.21 -15.43
CA MET A 174 -7.53 6.49 -14.43
C MET A 174 -6.11 6.32 -14.99
N ARG A 175 -5.26 7.30 -14.71
CA ARG A 175 -3.83 7.31 -14.98
C ARG A 175 -3.07 7.02 -13.68
N TYR A 176 -3.12 5.78 -13.21
CA TYR A 176 -2.53 5.39 -11.92
C TYR A 176 -2.19 3.91 -11.83
N TYR A 177 -1.35 3.50 -10.89
CA TYR A 177 -1.09 2.08 -10.60
C TYR A 177 -2.25 1.47 -9.78
N TYR A 178 -3.26 0.93 -10.48
CA TYR A 178 -4.53 0.54 -9.84
C TYR A 178 -4.73 -0.97 -9.60
N TYR A 179 -3.77 -1.84 -9.95
CA TYR A 179 -4.02 -3.29 -10.01
C TYR A 179 -4.38 -3.89 -8.65
N TRP A 180 -3.79 -3.37 -7.56
CA TRP A 180 -4.12 -3.84 -6.21
C TRP A 180 -5.59 -3.61 -5.86
N TYR A 181 -6.13 -2.48 -6.28
CA TYR A 181 -7.51 -2.10 -6.00
C TYR A 181 -8.51 -2.88 -6.85
N VAL A 182 -8.10 -3.32 -8.06
CA VAL A 182 -8.86 -4.32 -8.83
C VAL A 182 -8.92 -5.66 -8.08
N VAL A 183 -7.82 -6.09 -7.47
CA VAL A 183 -7.80 -7.29 -6.63
C VAL A 183 -8.68 -7.10 -5.39
N CYS A 184 -8.69 -5.92 -4.76
CA CYS A 184 -9.56 -5.59 -3.63
C CYS A 184 -11.05 -5.54 -4.02
N ALA A 185 -11.37 -5.14 -5.25
CA ALA A 185 -12.73 -5.14 -5.78
C ALA A 185 -13.33 -6.55 -5.93
N LEU A 186 -12.50 -7.60 -6.08
CA LEU A 186 -12.99 -8.98 -6.24
C LEU A 186 -13.75 -9.52 -5.01
N PRO A 187 -13.18 -9.54 -3.78
CA PRO A 187 -13.92 -9.98 -2.58
C PRO A 187 -15.09 -9.05 -2.25
N ALA A 188 -14.96 -7.74 -2.51
CA ALA A 188 -16.09 -6.81 -2.35
C ALA A 188 -17.25 -7.17 -3.28
N LYS A 189 -16.97 -7.52 -4.54
CA LYS A 189 -17.99 -7.98 -5.49
C LYS A 189 -18.57 -9.34 -5.13
N LEU A 190 -17.74 -10.26 -4.63
CA LEU A 190 -18.16 -11.61 -4.23
C LEU A 190 -19.12 -11.61 -3.04
N CYS A 191 -18.79 -10.83 -2.00
CA CYS A 191 -19.48 -10.89 -0.71
C CYS A 191 -20.32 -9.65 -0.39
N GLY A 192 -20.35 -8.65 -1.27
CA GLY A 192 -21.06 -7.40 -1.04
C GLY A 192 -20.42 -6.51 0.04
N PHE A 193 -19.11 -6.68 0.31
CA PHE A 193 -18.40 -5.79 1.24
C PHE A 193 -18.30 -4.38 0.67
N SER A 194 -18.24 -3.39 1.55
CA SER A 194 -17.92 -2.04 1.12
C SER A 194 -16.49 -1.96 0.58
N PRO A 195 -16.21 -1.02 -0.34
CA PRO A 195 -14.86 -0.80 -0.87
C PRO A 195 -13.83 -0.58 0.24
N ARG A 196 -14.23 0.13 1.30
CA ARG A 196 -13.41 0.38 2.49
C ARG A 196 -13.02 -0.91 3.20
N ILE A 197 -14.00 -1.76 3.53
CA ILE A 197 -13.76 -3.01 4.25
C ILE A 197 -12.82 -3.94 3.46
N ALA A 198 -13.01 -4.04 2.14
CA ALA A 198 -12.12 -4.84 1.30
C ALA A 198 -10.69 -4.25 1.25
N THR A 199 -10.56 -2.92 1.15
CA THR A 199 -9.27 -2.23 1.17
C THR A 199 -8.54 -2.46 2.50
N LEU A 200 -9.21 -2.30 3.63
CA LEU A 200 -8.64 -2.52 4.96
C LEU A 200 -8.22 -3.98 5.18
N ALA A 201 -9.07 -4.94 4.77
CA ALA A 201 -8.75 -6.36 4.87
C ALA A 201 -7.53 -6.77 4.02
N SER A 202 -7.28 -6.08 2.90
CA SER A 202 -6.13 -6.36 2.03
C SER A 202 -4.77 -6.15 2.72
N ILE A 203 -4.71 -5.29 3.75
CA ILE A 203 -3.49 -5.00 4.53
C ILE A 203 -2.92 -6.27 5.17
N ALA A 204 -3.79 -7.13 5.70
CA ALA A 204 -3.38 -8.41 6.29
C ALA A 204 -2.60 -9.27 5.28
N TRP A 205 -3.06 -9.27 4.02
CA TRP A 205 -2.47 -10.05 2.95
C TRP A 205 -1.12 -9.49 2.47
N GLY A 206 -0.92 -8.18 2.50
CA GLY A 206 0.39 -7.57 2.24
C GLY A 206 1.48 -8.17 3.15
N GLY A 207 1.19 -8.28 4.45
CA GLY A 207 2.08 -8.93 5.42
C GLY A 207 2.28 -10.43 5.16
N PHE A 208 1.24 -11.17 4.79
CA PHE A 208 1.38 -12.59 4.41
C PHE A 208 2.27 -12.80 3.19
N GLY A 209 2.16 -11.92 2.18
CA GLY A 209 2.97 -11.98 0.97
C GLY A 209 4.47 -11.86 1.26
N ILE A 210 4.87 -10.83 2.03
CA ILE A 210 6.29 -10.63 2.36
C ILE A 210 6.81 -11.70 3.33
N ALA A 211 5.99 -12.13 4.30
CA ALA A 211 6.33 -13.22 5.20
C ALA A 211 6.55 -14.56 4.47
N ALA A 212 5.81 -14.80 3.39
CA ALA A 212 5.96 -15.98 2.53
C ALA A 212 7.24 -15.96 1.68
N LEU A 213 7.74 -14.79 1.27
CA LEU A 213 8.97 -14.71 0.49
C LEU A 213 10.22 -15.08 1.29
N ILE A 214 10.28 -14.71 2.57
CA ILE A 214 11.42 -14.96 3.43
C ILE A 214 11.85 -16.45 3.44
N PRO A 215 10.98 -17.43 3.75
CA PRO A 215 11.35 -18.85 3.69
C PRO A 215 11.77 -19.30 2.28
N LEU A 216 11.11 -18.80 1.23
CA LEU A 216 11.44 -19.17 -0.16
C LEU A 216 12.83 -18.67 -0.54
N TYR A 217 13.17 -17.42 -0.21
CA TYR A 217 14.49 -16.85 -0.47
C TYR A 217 15.58 -17.51 0.35
N LEU A 218 15.33 -17.78 1.65
CA LEU A 218 16.31 -18.50 2.46
C LEU A 218 16.64 -19.87 1.84
N LYS A 219 15.63 -20.62 1.40
CA LYS A 219 15.81 -21.96 0.84
C LYS A 219 16.40 -21.96 -0.58
N HIS A 220 15.74 -21.27 -1.51
CA HIS A 220 16.02 -21.38 -2.95
C HIS A 220 17.05 -20.37 -3.45
N PHE A 221 17.13 -19.19 -2.84
CA PHE A 221 18.08 -18.15 -3.24
C PHE A 221 19.38 -18.21 -2.42
N CYS A 222 19.29 -18.24 -1.09
CA CYS A 222 20.46 -18.35 -0.21
C CYS A 222 20.98 -19.79 -0.03
N GLY A 223 20.25 -20.80 -0.52
CA GLY A 223 20.67 -22.20 -0.45
C GLY A 223 20.63 -22.81 0.95
N GLU A 224 19.86 -22.26 1.88
CA GLU A 224 19.81 -22.76 3.26
C GLU A 224 19.12 -24.12 3.34
N ARG A 225 19.84 -25.12 3.87
CA ARG A 225 19.35 -26.50 4.01
C ARG A 225 19.04 -26.91 5.45
N SER A 226 19.63 -26.23 6.43
CA SER A 226 19.52 -26.61 7.85
C SER A 226 18.66 -25.62 8.64
N GLN A 227 17.75 -26.17 9.46
CA GLN A 227 16.86 -25.40 10.36
C GLN A 227 16.11 -24.25 9.67
N VAL A 228 15.77 -24.43 8.38
CA VAL A 228 15.11 -23.41 7.55
C VAL A 228 13.89 -22.84 8.27
N GLY A 229 13.03 -23.69 8.82
CA GLY A 229 11.84 -23.23 9.55
C GLY A 229 12.14 -22.26 10.71
N ARG A 230 13.19 -22.48 11.49
CA ARG A 230 13.57 -21.57 12.58
C ARG A 230 14.16 -20.27 12.05
N LYS A 231 15.00 -20.35 11.01
CA LYS A 231 15.54 -19.17 10.30
C LYS A 231 14.44 -18.33 9.66
N SER A 232 13.41 -18.97 9.09
CA SER A 232 12.24 -18.30 8.52
C SER A 232 11.44 -17.54 9.56
N VAL A 233 11.18 -18.15 10.73
CA VAL A 233 10.49 -17.46 11.84
C VAL A 233 11.27 -16.23 12.30
N ILE A 234 12.61 -16.33 12.39
CA ILE A 234 13.46 -15.18 12.72
C ILE A 234 13.32 -14.09 11.65
N GLY A 235 13.41 -14.44 10.36
CA GLY A 235 13.26 -13.47 9.28
C GLY A 235 11.89 -12.78 9.30
N ILE A 236 10.81 -13.54 9.54
CA ILE A 236 9.46 -12.97 9.66
C ILE A 236 9.38 -12.02 10.87
N ALA A 237 9.95 -12.40 12.01
CA ALA A 237 9.97 -11.53 13.20
C ALA A 237 10.77 -10.24 12.98
N LEU A 238 11.80 -10.26 12.13
CA LEU A 238 12.60 -9.07 11.79
C LEU A 238 11.81 -8.03 10.97
N LEU A 239 10.63 -8.37 10.43
CA LEU A 239 9.72 -7.37 9.85
C LEU A 239 9.13 -6.41 10.90
N ALA A 240 9.23 -6.75 12.19
CA ALA A 240 8.80 -5.88 13.31
C ALA A 240 9.94 -5.01 13.87
N VAL A 241 11.02 -4.83 13.11
CA VAL A 241 12.19 -4.04 13.50
C VAL A 241 12.30 -2.86 12.54
N THR A 242 12.32 -1.65 13.09
CA THR A 242 12.61 -0.40 12.36
C THR A 242 14.02 0.13 12.70
N GLY A 243 14.34 1.32 12.20
CA GLY A 243 15.55 2.07 12.51
C GLY A 243 15.58 2.62 13.93
N LEU A 244 16.37 3.68 14.10
CA LEU A 244 16.52 4.42 15.35
C LEU A 244 15.57 5.63 15.42
N ASP A 245 14.50 5.66 14.62
CA ASP A 245 13.51 6.74 14.49
C ASP A 245 12.93 7.19 15.82
N LEU A 246 12.83 6.28 16.79
CA LEU A 246 12.37 6.61 18.13
C LEU A 246 13.21 7.71 18.79
N ILE A 247 14.51 7.81 18.48
CA ILE A 247 15.40 8.84 19.04
C ILE A 247 14.99 10.25 18.58
N PRO A 248 14.95 10.58 17.28
CA PRO A 248 14.49 11.88 16.83
C PRO A 248 13.03 12.15 17.19
N THR A 249 12.14 11.16 17.16
CA THR A 249 10.75 11.37 17.58
C THR A 249 10.65 11.75 19.07
N LEU A 250 11.40 11.08 19.96
CA LEU A 250 11.45 11.46 21.37
C LEU A 250 12.05 12.85 21.57
N ARG A 251 13.05 13.23 20.77
CA ARG A 251 13.60 14.58 20.79
C ARG A 251 12.51 15.62 20.46
N ILE A 252 11.77 15.44 19.36
CA ILE A 252 10.68 16.35 18.96
C ILE A 252 9.64 16.46 20.07
N PHE A 253 9.23 15.33 20.64
CA PHE A 253 8.30 15.34 21.76
C PHE A 253 8.84 16.11 22.98
N LEU A 254 10.10 15.91 23.35
CA LEU A 254 10.71 16.59 24.50
C LEU A 254 10.97 18.09 24.26
N SER A 255 11.29 18.51 23.03
CA SER A 255 11.61 19.90 22.71
C SER A 255 10.39 20.72 22.32
N GLU A 256 9.51 20.16 21.49
CA GLU A 256 8.39 20.87 20.86
C GLU A 256 7.04 20.51 21.49
N HIS A 257 7.00 19.45 22.33
CA HIS A 257 5.75 18.93 22.92
C HIS A 257 4.76 18.47 21.84
N THR A 258 5.28 17.99 20.71
CA THR A 258 4.49 17.56 19.56
C THR A 258 4.59 16.06 19.36
N ILE A 259 3.44 15.42 19.17
CA ILE A 259 3.30 14.03 18.73
C ILE A 259 2.93 14.05 17.26
N LEU A 260 3.74 13.41 16.43
CA LEU A 260 3.52 13.29 14.99
C LEU A 260 2.50 12.18 14.67
N PRO A 261 1.79 12.25 13.53
CA PRO A 261 0.82 11.22 13.11
C PRO A 261 1.43 9.85 12.83
N ASP A 262 2.68 9.84 12.39
CA ASP A 262 3.51 8.67 12.25
C ASP A 262 4.89 8.98 12.85
N MET A 263 5.55 7.95 13.38
CA MET A 263 6.88 8.10 13.95
C MET A 263 7.87 8.60 12.92
N GLU A 264 7.80 8.12 11.68
CA GLU A 264 8.77 8.38 10.60
C GLU A 264 8.69 9.81 10.03
N TRP A 265 7.61 10.55 10.34
CA TRP A 265 7.41 11.92 9.84
C TRP A 265 8.34 12.95 10.49
N TRP A 266 9.26 12.51 11.36
CA TRP A 266 10.34 13.34 11.88
C TRP A 266 11.31 13.80 10.77
N ASP A 267 11.38 13.06 9.65
CA ASP A 267 12.13 13.42 8.46
C ASP A 267 11.27 13.24 7.20
N TRP A 268 11.19 14.27 6.36
CA TRP A 268 10.38 14.17 5.14
C TRP A 268 10.99 13.24 4.10
N ALA A 269 12.30 12.94 4.15
CA ALA A 269 12.93 12.05 3.19
C ALA A 269 12.79 10.57 3.57
N GLN A 270 12.48 10.23 4.83
CA GLN A 270 12.30 8.92 5.50
C GLN A 270 12.66 7.61 4.76
N VAL A 271 13.27 6.67 5.47
CA VAL A 271 13.29 5.26 5.04
C VAL A 271 12.12 4.54 5.68
N THR A 272 11.11 4.26 4.87
CA THR A 272 9.90 3.66 5.42
C THR A 272 10.16 2.31 6.07
N SER A 273 9.66 2.11 7.29
CA SER A 273 9.71 0.81 7.95
C SER A 273 8.82 -0.22 7.25
N TRP A 274 9.03 -1.49 7.59
CA TRP A 274 8.16 -2.57 7.15
C TRP A 274 6.73 -2.40 7.66
N PHE A 275 6.57 -1.96 8.92
CA PHE A 275 5.27 -1.82 9.54
C PHE A 275 4.46 -0.72 8.85
N ASP A 276 5.04 0.46 8.66
CA ASP A 276 4.43 1.55 7.89
C ASP A 276 4.04 1.10 6.48
N SER A 277 5.00 0.52 5.74
CA SER A 277 4.77 0.08 4.37
C SER A 277 3.63 -0.94 4.24
N MET A 278 3.47 -1.82 5.24
CA MET A 278 2.38 -2.79 5.26
C MET A 278 1.02 -2.13 5.56
N ILE A 279 0.96 -1.19 6.51
CA ILE A 279 -0.30 -0.56 6.95
C ILE A 279 -0.77 0.53 5.98
N TRP A 280 0.10 1.44 5.57
CA TRP A 280 -0.25 2.59 4.73
C TRP A 280 -0.40 2.20 3.25
N VAL A 281 0.51 1.37 2.74
CA VAL A 281 0.69 1.14 1.30
C VAL A 281 0.92 -0.33 0.93
N PRO A 282 0.00 -1.25 1.30
CA PRO A 282 0.18 -2.69 1.06
C PRO A 282 0.39 -3.07 -0.41
N HIS A 283 -0.06 -2.23 -1.34
CA HIS A 283 0.15 -2.39 -2.78
C HIS A 283 1.63 -2.28 -3.19
N HIS A 284 2.44 -1.47 -2.48
CA HIS A 284 3.89 -1.41 -2.71
C HIS A 284 4.60 -2.68 -2.20
N ILE A 285 4.16 -3.22 -1.04
CA ILE A 285 4.61 -4.53 -0.56
C ILE A 285 4.21 -5.62 -1.56
N ALA A 286 2.98 -5.58 -2.07
CA ALA A 286 2.53 -6.52 -3.10
C ALA A 286 3.39 -6.46 -4.37
N ALA A 287 3.79 -5.26 -4.81
CA ALA A 287 4.68 -5.07 -5.95
C ALA A 287 6.06 -5.67 -5.70
N LEU A 288 6.65 -5.43 -4.51
CA LEU A 288 7.91 -6.06 -4.10
C LEU A 288 7.77 -7.58 -4.11
N VAL A 289 6.66 -8.11 -3.58
CA VAL A 289 6.41 -9.55 -3.54
C VAL A 289 6.36 -10.14 -4.93
N ALA A 290 5.63 -9.50 -5.86
CA ALA A 290 5.56 -9.92 -7.25
C ALA A 290 6.93 -9.90 -7.94
N LEU A 291 7.71 -8.83 -7.76
CA LEU A 291 9.04 -8.67 -8.36
C LEU A 291 10.02 -9.73 -7.84
N LEU A 292 10.07 -9.92 -6.53
CA LEU A 292 10.96 -10.91 -5.92
C LEU A 292 10.50 -12.34 -6.24
N ALA A 293 9.20 -12.62 -6.27
CA ALA A 293 8.69 -13.91 -6.72
C ALA A 293 9.08 -14.19 -8.18
N GLY A 294 8.91 -13.22 -9.08
CA GLY A 294 9.30 -13.34 -10.49
C GLY A 294 10.80 -13.56 -10.66
N PHE A 295 11.63 -12.81 -9.94
CA PHE A 295 13.08 -13.00 -9.95
C PHE A 295 13.47 -14.38 -9.40
N LEU A 296 12.84 -14.83 -8.32
CA LEU A 296 13.11 -16.15 -7.73
C LEU A 296 12.71 -17.30 -8.67
N VAL A 297 11.61 -17.15 -9.42
CA VAL A 297 11.21 -18.11 -10.46
C VAL A 297 12.29 -18.26 -11.53
N LEU A 298 12.92 -17.15 -11.96
CA LEU A 298 14.05 -17.20 -12.89
C LEU A 298 15.30 -17.79 -12.25
N TRP A 299 15.54 -17.47 -10.98
CA TRP A 299 16.70 -17.94 -10.23
C TRP A 299 16.71 -19.45 -10.00
N ASP A 300 15.55 -20.04 -9.75
CA ASP A 300 15.39 -21.47 -9.44
C ASP A 300 15.51 -22.38 -10.67
N VAL A 301 15.66 -21.81 -11.88
CA VAL A 301 15.80 -22.60 -13.11
C VAL A 301 17.22 -23.20 -13.18
N PRO A 302 17.37 -24.55 -13.22
CA PRO A 302 18.68 -25.19 -13.36
C PRO A 302 19.39 -24.82 -14.67
N GLU A 303 20.72 -24.86 -14.67
CA GLU A 303 21.53 -24.58 -15.86
C GLU A 303 21.25 -25.58 -17.00
N ASP A 304 20.98 -26.84 -16.67
CA ASP A 304 20.63 -27.92 -17.60
C ASP A 304 19.13 -28.00 -17.92
N ALA A 305 18.32 -27.05 -17.44
CA ALA A 305 16.89 -27.08 -17.62
C ALA A 305 16.46 -27.04 -19.10
N PRO A 306 15.45 -27.85 -19.49
CA PRO A 306 14.95 -27.89 -20.86
C PRO A 306 14.34 -26.53 -21.27
N ARG A 307 14.37 -26.24 -22.57
CA ARG A 307 13.84 -24.98 -23.14
C ARG A 307 12.39 -24.71 -22.70
N SER A 308 11.56 -25.74 -22.60
CA SER A 308 10.17 -25.61 -22.16
C SER A 308 10.04 -25.09 -20.72
N GLN A 309 10.93 -25.49 -19.81
CA GLN A 309 10.94 -25.00 -18.43
C GLN A 309 11.42 -23.54 -18.37
N ARG A 310 12.46 -23.18 -19.13
CA ARG A 310 12.94 -21.80 -19.26
C ARG A 310 11.86 -20.85 -19.80
N VAL A 311 11.11 -21.29 -20.83
CA VAL A 311 9.99 -20.51 -21.38
C VAL A 311 8.88 -20.33 -20.35
N LYS A 312 8.50 -21.39 -19.63
CA LYS A 312 7.49 -21.29 -18.55
C LYS A 312 7.92 -20.30 -17.46
N ALA A 313 9.17 -20.38 -17.01
CA ALA A 313 9.72 -19.47 -16.02
C ALA A 313 9.72 -18.02 -16.51
N ALA A 314 10.14 -17.79 -17.77
CA ALA A 314 10.14 -16.46 -18.39
C ALA A 314 8.72 -15.87 -18.52
N ILE A 315 7.72 -16.68 -18.88
CA ILE A 315 6.32 -16.24 -18.94
C ILE A 315 5.83 -15.85 -17.54
N ILE A 316 6.04 -16.70 -16.54
CA ILE A 316 5.55 -16.48 -15.17
C ILE A 316 6.23 -15.27 -14.52
N ALA A 317 7.55 -15.13 -14.69
CA ALA A 317 8.28 -13.95 -14.24
C ALA A 317 7.85 -12.68 -15.00
N GLY A 318 7.52 -12.79 -16.29
CA GLY A 318 7.03 -11.66 -17.08
C GLY A 318 5.66 -11.16 -16.61
N LEU A 319 4.76 -12.10 -16.27
CA LEU A 319 3.50 -11.77 -15.60
C LEU A 319 3.73 -11.14 -14.23
N ALA A 320 4.70 -11.64 -13.47
CA ALA A 320 5.07 -11.08 -12.17
C ALA A 320 5.54 -9.62 -12.26
N PHE A 321 6.42 -9.32 -13.19
CA PHE A 321 6.92 -7.96 -13.42
C PHE A 321 5.84 -7.04 -13.98
N ALA A 322 4.94 -7.55 -14.82
CA ALA A 322 3.78 -6.80 -15.32
C ALA A 322 2.76 -6.49 -14.19
N SER A 323 2.51 -7.44 -13.29
CA SER A 323 1.72 -7.20 -12.07
C SER A 323 2.34 -6.08 -11.25
N ALA A 324 3.64 -6.15 -11.01
CA ALA A 324 4.34 -5.16 -10.21
C ALA A 324 4.23 -3.74 -10.78
N ALA A 325 4.31 -3.57 -12.10
CA ALA A 325 4.18 -2.27 -12.76
C ALA A 325 2.83 -1.59 -12.45
N GLY A 326 1.74 -2.36 -12.43
CA GLY A 326 0.40 -1.88 -12.09
C GLY A 326 0.10 -1.86 -10.58
N LEU A 327 0.94 -2.47 -9.74
CA LEU A 327 0.85 -2.42 -8.28
C LEU A 327 1.64 -1.24 -7.70
N SER A 328 2.83 -0.95 -8.23
CA SER A 328 3.68 0.17 -7.85
C SER A 328 4.74 0.44 -8.93
N VAL A 329 4.61 1.58 -9.60
CA VAL A 329 5.64 2.04 -10.54
C VAL A 329 6.97 2.36 -9.85
N TYR A 330 6.92 2.81 -8.59
CA TYR A 330 8.11 3.21 -7.82
C TYR A 330 9.00 2.01 -7.46
N VAL A 331 8.40 0.94 -6.90
CA VAL A 331 9.16 -0.28 -6.57
C VAL A 331 9.64 -0.98 -7.85
N THR A 332 8.79 -1.01 -8.88
CA THR A 332 9.12 -1.63 -10.18
C THR A 332 10.27 -0.92 -10.86
N PHE A 333 10.35 0.41 -10.78
CA PHE A 333 11.45 1.17 -11.35
C PHE A 333 12.79 0.77 -10.71
N THR A 334 12.87 0.72 -9.38
CA THR A 334 14.10 0.34 -8.67
C THR A 334 14.53 -1.08 -8.99
N VAL A 335 13.60 -2.05 -9.00
CA VAL A 335 13.92 -3.43 -9.38
C VAL A 335 14.28 -3.53 -10.87
N GLY A 336 13.63 -2.75 -11.74
CA GLY A 336 13.96 -2.68 -13.16
C GLY A 336 15.42 -2.26 -13.39
N LEU A 337 15.90 -1.25 -12.66
CA LEU A 337 17.31 -0.85 -12.69
C LEU A 337 18.24 -1.98 -12.21
N PHE A 338 17.89 -2.65 -11.11
CA PHE A 338 18.60 -3.85 -10.66
C PHE A 338 18.66 -4.93 -11.74
N LEU A 339 17.54 -5.24 -12.40
CA LEU A 339 17.47 -6.28 -13.44
C LEU A 339 18.32 -5.93 -14.67
N ILE A 340 18.38 -4.65 -15.05
CA ILE A 340 19.27 -4.17 -16.13
C ILE A 340 20.73 -4.41 -15.74
N ILE A 341 21.14 -3.98 -14.55
CA ILE A 341 22.52 -4.18 -14.08
C ILE A 341 22.84 -5.68 -13.97
N TRP A 342 21.91 -6.47 -13.45
CA TRP A 342 22.06 -7.92 -13.35
C TRP A 342 22.19 -8.60 -14.71
N ALA A 343 21.39 -8.21 -15.71
CA ALA A 343 21.51 -8.72 -17.07
C ALA A 343 22.88 -8.39 -17.70
N ILE A 344 23.43 -7.20 -17.43
CA ILE A 344 24.78 -6.82 -17.86
C ILE A 344 25.84 -7.70 -17.17
N ILE A 345 25.67 -7.99 -15.86
CA ILE A 345 26.55 -8.91 -15.13
C ILE A 345 26.50 -10.30 -15.76
N LEU A 346 25.31 -10.85 -16.03
CA LEU A 346 25.15 -12.16 -16.68
C LEU A 346 25.84 -12.21 -18.05
N LEU A 347 25.69 -11.15 -18.86
CA LEU A 347 26.33 -11.05 -20.17
C LEU A 347 27.86 -11.02 -20.05
N ARG A 348 28.41 -10.24 -19.11
CA ARG A 348 29.85 -10.18 -18.83
C ARG A 348 30.41 -11.48 -18.27
N SER A 349 29.58 -12.24 -17.54
CA SER A 349 29.93 -13.57 -17.03
C SER A 349 29.74 -14.69 -18.05
N HIS A 350 29.46 -14.37 -19.33
CA HIS A 350 29.23 -15.33 -20.41
C HIS A 350 28.06 -16.30 -20.17
N LEU A 351 27.09 -15.93 -19.31
CA LEU A 351 25.89 -16.72 -19.02
C LEU A 351 24.76 -16.39 -20.01
N LEU A 352 25.01 -16.62 -21.31
CA LEU A 352 24.12 -16.19 -22.39
C LEU A 352 22.71 -16.80 -22.29
N GLY A 353 22.60 -18.07 -21.86
CA GLY A 353 21.30 -18.74 -21.71
C GLY A 353 20.41 -18.10 -20.65
N GLU A 354 21.00 -17.64 -19.54
CA GLU A 354 20.26 -16.88 -18.52
C GLU A 354 19.92 -15.48 -19.04
N PHE A 355 20.89 -14.80 -19.66
CA PHE A 355 20.65 -13.48 -20.26
C PHE A 355 19.47 -13.49 -21.24
N LEU A 356 19.41 -14.45 -22.16
CA LEU A 356 18.31 -14.60 -23.11
C LEU A 356 16.97 -14.89 -22.42
N MET A 357 16.97 -15.59 -21.29
CA MET A 357 15.78 -15.83 -20.48
C MET A 357 15.27 -14.53 -19.82
N PHE A 358 16.16 -13.70 -19.28
CA PHE A 358 15.81 -12.38 -18.75
C PHE A 358 15.29 -11.44 -19.85
N LEU A 359 15.92 -11.46 -21.04
CA LEU A 359 15.46 -10.69 -22.20
C LEU A 359 14.05 -11.12 -22.64
N GLY A 360 13.81 -12.43 -22.75
CA GLY A 360 12.47 -12.97 -23.06
C GLY A 360 11.42 -12.60 -22.01
N THR A 361 11.81 -12.60 -20.72
CA THR A 361 10.96 -12.14 -19.62
C THR A 361 10.58 -10.67 -19.77
N GLY A 362 11.55 -9.82 -20.14
CA GLY A 362 11.32 -8.39 -20.41
C GLY A 362 10.33 -8.18 -21.57
N LEU A 363 10.46 -8.95 -22.66
CA LEU A 363 9.53 -8.89 -23.78
C LEU A 363 8.10 -9.26 -23.38
N VAL A 364 7.92 -10.36 -22.64
CA VAL A 364 6.60 -10.75 -22.11
C VAL A 364 6.02 -9.66 -21.21
N THR A 365 6.85 -9.09 -20.33
CA THR A 365 6.45 -8.01 -19.41
C THR A 365 5.88 -6.82 -20.19
N VAL A 366 6.58 -6.37 -21.24
CA VAL A 366 6.15 -5.23 -22.06
C VAL A 366 4.85 -5.54 -22.79
N ILE A 367 4.76 -6.70 -23.46
CA ILE A 367 3.56 -7.11 -24.22
C ILE A 367 2.32 -7.13 -23.32
N VAL A 368 2.44 -7.75 -22.16
CA VAL A 368 1.33 -7.92 -21.22
C VAL A 368 0.96 -6.59 -20.55
N SER A 369 1.91 -5.66 -20.42
CA SER A 369 1.69 -4.33 -19.84
C SER A 369 1.19 -3.28 -20.84
N LEU A 370 1.02 -3.59 -22.13
CA LEU A 370 0.65 -2.60 -23.16
C LEU A 370 -0.63 -1.83 -22.82
N GLY A 371 -1.67 -2.51 -22.31
CA GLY A 371 -2.92 -1.86 -21.92
C GLY A 371 -2.72 -0.86 -20.78
N TYR A 372 -1.89 -1.20 -19.79
CA TYR A 372 -1.57 -0.31 -18.69
C TYR A 372 -0.69 0.87 -19.12
N LEU A 373 0.32 0.63 -19.96
CA LEU A 373 1.15 1.69 -20.54
C LEU A 373 0.33 2.66 -21.38
N HIS A 374 -0.74 2.19 -22.03
CA HIS A 374 -1.69 3.05 -22.73
C HIS A 374 -2.46 3.96 -21.75
N ASP A 375 -2.94 3.42 -20.62
CA ASP A 375 -3.63 4.23 -19.60
C ASP A 375 -2.71 5.30 -18.97
N LEU A 376 -1.43 5.00 -18.79
CA LEU A 376 -0.46 5.95 -18.24
C LEU A 376 -0.18 7.15 -19.16
N ARG A 377 -0.53 7.06 -20.45
CA ARG A 377 -0.41 8.15 -21.42
C ARG A 377 -1.60 9.12 -21.41
N GLN A 378 -2.66 8.81 -20.66
CA GLN A 378 -3.83 9.68 -20.58
C GLN A 378 -3.47 11.05 -19.96
N PRO A 379 -4.21 12.13 -20.27
CA PRO A 379 -4.01 13.44 -19.66
C PRO A 379 -4.03 13.37 -18.13
N GLY A 380 -3.22 14.19 -17.47
CA GLY A 380 -3.12 14.22 -16.01
C GLY A 380 -2.10 15.24 -15.53
N LEU A 381 -2.31 15.75 -14.32
CA LEU A 381 -1.39 16.69 -13.67
C LEU A 381 -0.09 15.97 -13.26
N GLY A 382 1.04 16.40 -13.81
CA GLY A 382 2.37 15.89 -13.47
C GLY A 382 3.42 16.25 -14.52
N VAL A 383 4.57 16.76 -14.07
CA VAL A 383 5.63 17.32 -14.94
C VAL A 383 6.71 16.29 -15.31
N GLY A 384 6.80 15.18 -14.55
CA GLY A 384 7.77 14.09 -14.75
C GLY A 384 7.48 12.90 -13.82
N PHE A 385 8.23 11.80 -13.97
CA PHE A 385 8.16 10.64 -13.06
C PHE A 385 9.15 10.78 -11.89
N ALA A 386 10.39 11.16 -12.20
CA ALA A 386 11.48 11.28 -11.24
C ALA A 386 12.38 12.48 -11.57
N ALA A 387 13.00 13.04 -10.55
CA ALA A 387 14.04 14.06 -10.63
C ALA A 387 15.28 13.64 -9.84
N PHE A 388 16.42 14.23 -10.18
CA PHE A 388 17.64 14.11 -9.37
C PHE A 388 17.45 14.87 -8.05
N TYR A 389 17.89 14.25 -6.96
CA TYR A 389 17.81 14.80 -5.60
C TYR A 389 18.82 14.07 -4.73
N VAL A 390 19.48 14.75 -3.78
CA VAL A 390 20.35 14.07 -2.80
C VAL A 390 19.61 13.95 -1.48
N ARG A 391 19.32 12.72 -1.06
CA ARG A 391 18.68 12.40 0.22
C ARG A 391 19.48 12.96 1.40
N ALA A 392 18.79 13.64 2.29
CA ALA A 392 19.40 14.23 3.48
C ALA A 392 18.38 14.33 4.62
N LEU A 393 18.91 14.41 5.85
CA LEU A 393 18.10 14.80 7.00
C LEU A 393 17.66 16.25 6.81
N ALA A 394 16.39 16.55 7.07
CA ALA A 394 15.86 17.91 6.96
C ALA A 394 16.72 18.95 7.70
N SER A 395 17.21 18.63 8.90
CA SER A 395 18.09 19.51 9.67
C SER A 395 19.47 19.72 9.06
N ILE A 396 20.04 18.69 8.42
CA ILE A 396 21.33 18.79 7.71
C ILE A 396 21.16 19.62 6.44
N GLN A 397 20.05 19.41 5.71
CA GLN A 397 19.75 20.16 4.51
C GLN A 397 19.54 21.64 4.83
N GLN A 398 18.70 21.96 5.82
CA GLN A 398 18.49 23.35 6.27
C GLN A 398 19.81 24.04 6.69
N TRP A 399 20.70 23.31 7.35
CA TRP A 399 22.02 23.83 7.68
C TRP A 399 22.88 24.06 6.43
N GLY A 400 22.86 23.13 5.48
CA GLY A 400 23.54 23.23 4.18
C GLY A 400 23.06 24.44 3.39
N ASP A 401 21.74 24.60 3.22
CA ASP A 401 21.09 25.74 2.57
C ASP A 401 21.56 27.09 3.17
N ALA A 402 21.70 27.13 4.50
CA ALA A 402 22.08 28.36 5.21
C ALA A 402 23.58 28.71 5.10
N HIS A 403 24.47 27.73 4.93
CA HIS A 403 25.92 27.93 5.05
C HIS A 403 26.71 27.64 3.76
N ILE A 404 26.13 26.93 2.79
CA ILE A 404 26.80 26.52 1.55
C ILE A 404 26.07 27.15 0.37
N HIS A 405 26.58 28.28 -0.13
CA HIS A 405 25.94 29.02 -1.24
C HIS A 405 26.09 28.36 -2.62
N SER A 406 26.96 27.34 -2.75
CA SER A 406 27.14 26.61 -4.00
C SER A 406 26.34 25.32 -3.96
N LEU A 407 25.33 25.23 -4.83
CA LEU A 407 24.46 24.05 -4.97
C LEU A 407 25.25 22.75 -5.19
N TRP A 408 26.38 22.81 -5.91
CA TRP A 408 27.22 21.62 -6.13
C TRP A 408 27.96 21.18 -4.85
N LEU A 409 28.50 22.14 -4.09
CA LEU A 409 29.16 21.84 -2.82
C LEU A 409 28.17 21.35 -1.76
N GLU A 410 26.97 21.90 -1.77
CA GLU A 410 25.88 21.49 -0.90
C GLU A 410 25.47 20.04 -1.20
N ASN A 411 25.20 19.71 -2.46
CA ASN A 411 24.90 18.33 -2.87
C ASN A 411 26.04 17.35 -2.53
N LEU A 412 27.30 17.77 -2.65
CA LEU A 412 28.45 16.96 -2.23
C LEU A 412 28.48 16.75 -0.71
N PHE A 413 28.20 17.80 0.07
CA PHE A 413 28.08 17.73 1.52
C PHE A 413 26.95 16.79 1.95
N LEU A 414 25.76 16.93 1.36
CA LEU A 414 24.62 16.05 1.63
C LEU A 414 24.95 14.59 1.28
N ALA A 415 25.59 14.37 0.12
CA ALA A 415 26.02 13.04 -0.29
C ALA A 415 27.04 12.42 0.70
N ALA A 416 27.94 13.24 1.25
CA ALA A 416 28.88 12.79 2.28
C ALA A 416 28.18 12.44 3.62
N MET A 417 26.99 12.99 3.88
CA MET A 417 26.19 12.71 5.09
C MET A 417 25.25 11.50 4.95
N LEU A 418 25.09 10.92 3.75
CA LEU A 418 24.28 9.72 3.52
C LEU A 418 24.61 8.54 4.46
N PRO A 419 25.88 8.23 4.79
CA PRO A 419 26.18 7.15 5.72
C PRO A 419 25.60 7.39 7.13
N VAL A 420 25.59 8.64 7.60
CA VAL A 420 25.00 9.02 8.89
C VAL A 420 23.48 8.89 8.83
N TYR A 421 22.88 9.40 7.74
CA TYR A 421 21.45 9.27 7.47
C TYR A 421 20.99 7.81 7.54
N TYR A 422 21.60 6.94 6.73
CA TYR A 422 21.23 5.53 6.68
C TYR A 422 21.56 4.76 7.96
N PHE A 423 22.55 5.20 8.73
CA PHE A 423 22.84 4.58 10.02
C PHE A 423 21.69 4.80 11.03
N LEU A 424 21.11 5.99 11.06
CA LEU A 424 19.95 6.31 11.89
C LEU A 424 18.70 5.55 11.41
N GLU A 425 18.37 5.71 10.13
CA GLU A 425 17.16 5.19 9.49
C GLU A 425 17.12 3.65 9.42
N LEU A 426 18.26 2.97 9.27
CA LEU A 426 18.31 1.51 9.23
C LEU A 426 18.66 0.88 10.58
N GLY A 427 19.24 1.63 11.52
CA GLY A 427 19.58 1.17 12.86
C GLY A 427 20.27 -0.21 12.91
N PHE A 428 19.58 -1.21 13.44
CA PHE A 428 20.08 -2.60 13.49
C PHE A 428 20.50 -3.12 12.11
N PHE A 429 19.76 -2.81 11.05
CA PHE A 429 20.06 -3.24 9.70
C PHE A 429 21.31 -2.55 9.13
N ALA A 430 21.64 -1.32 9.55
CA ALA A 430 22.92 -0.68 9.22
C ALA A 430 24.10 -1.48 9.79
N LEU A 431 24.00 -1.92 11.05
CA LEU A 431 25.03 -2.76 11.68
C LEU A 431 25.19 -4.11 10.95
N VAL A 432 24.09 -4.70 10.48
CA VAL A 432 24.10 -5.92 9.66
C VAL A 432 24.81 -5.67 8.32
N ALA A 433 24.50 -4.56 7.64
CA ALA A 433 25.13 -4.18 6.38
C ALA A 433 26.65 -4.00 6.54
N ILE A 434 27.08 -3.24 7.55
CA ILE A 434 28.49 -3.01 7.88
C ILE A 434 29.20 -4.33 8.15
N ALA A 435 28.61 -5.18 8.98
CA ALA A 435 29.20 -6.45 9.35
C ALA A 435 29.37 -7.42 8.17
N LYS A 436 28.34 -7.53 7.34
CA LYS A 436 28.37 -8.40 6.17
C LYS A 436 29.32 -7.83 5.10
N GLY A 437 29.28 -6.53 4.84
CA GLY A 437 30.18 -5.83 3.93
C GLY A 437 31.65 -5.97 4.34
N TRP A 438 31.96 -5.78 5.62
CA TRP A 438 33.31 -5.99 6.16
C TRP A 438 33.79 -7.42 6.00
N LYS A 439 32.92 -8.40 6.26
CA LYS A 439 33.22 -9.82 6.06
C LYS A 439 33.47 -10.13 4.57
N MET A 440 32.69 -9.55 3.67
CA MET A 440 32.87 -9.70 2.23
C MET A 440 34.19 -9.07 1.77
N PHE A 441 34.53 -7.87 2.25
CA PHE A 441 35.77 -7.16 1.89
C PHE A 441 37.04 -7.88 2.37
N ARG A 442 37.02 -8.50 3.54
CA ARG A 442 38.16 -9.26 4.08
C ARG A 442 38.26 -10.69 3.56
N ARG A 443 37.33 -11.15 2.74
CA ARG A 443 37.31 -12.52 2.21
C ARG A 443 38.27 -12.61 1.03
N GLU A 444 39.16 -13.60 1.04
CA GLU A 444 40.07 -13.88 -0.08
C GLU A 444 39.35 -14.52 -1.27
N ARG A 445 38.29 -15.29 -1.00
CA ARG A 445 37.49 -15.98 -2.02
C ARG A 445 36.51 -15.01 -2.69
N PRO A 446 36.28 -15.15 -4.01
CA PRO A 446 35.26 -14.35 -4.70
C PRO A 446 33.86 -14.56 -4.09
N LEU A 447 33.02 -13.54 -4.28
CA LEU A 447 31.61 -13.58 -3.89
C LEU A 447 30.87 -14.62 -4.71
N GLU A 448 29.94 -15.31 -4.06
CA GLU A 448 29.04 -16.25 -4.72
C GLU A 448 27.99 -15.51 -5.56
N LYS A 449 27.38 -16.19 -6.55
CA LYS A 449 26.39 -15.60 -7.45
C LYS A 449 25.25 -14.91 -6.70
N TRP A 450 24.72 -15.53 -5.65
CA TRP A 450 23.65 -14.95 -4.83
C TRP A 450 24.13 -13.76 -3.99
N GLU A 451 25.40 -13.75 -3.54
CA GLU A 451 25.98 -12.62 -2.82
C GLU A 451 26.12 -11.40 -3.74
N TRP A 452 26.57 -11.61 -4.98
CA TRP A 452 26.57 -10.57 -6.01
C TRP A 452 25.16 -10.02 -6.27
N ALA A 453 24.16 -10.89 -6.45
CA ALA A 453 22.78 -10.46 -6.62
C ALA A 453 22.28 -9.62 -5.43
N CYS A 454 22.56 -10.01 -4.18
CA CYS A 454 22.24 -9.21 -3.00
C CYS A 454 22.91 -7.83 -3.00
N VAL A 455 24.21 -7.78 -3.31
CA VAL A 455 24.97 -6.52 -3.36
C VAL A 455 24.42 -5.62 -4.46
N THR A 456 24.07 -6.16 -5.63
CA THR A 456 23.44 -5.39 -6.70
C THR A 456 22.06 -4.89 -6.31
N MET A 457 21.20 -5.73 -5.71
CA MET A 457 19.88 -5.31 -5.20
C MET A 457 19.99 -4.17 -4.19
N LEU A 458 20.87 -4.31 -3.19
CA LEU A 458 21.12 -3.29 -2.17
C LEU A 458 21.70 -2.01 -2.79
N GLY A 459 22.66 -2.14 -3.72
CA GLY A 459 23.28 -1.02 -4.42
C GLY A 459 22.31 -0.24 -5.30
N SER A 460 21.48 -0.92 -6.10
CA SER A 460 20.45 -0.28 -6.92
C SER A 460 19.40 0.41 -6.04
N SER A 461 18.99 -0.23 -4.94
CA SER A 461 18.07 0.34 -3.96
C SER A 461 18.62 1.62 -3.32
N ALA A 462 19.87 1.58 -2.85
CA ALA A 462 20.55 2.74 -2.27
C ALA A 462 20.76 3.86 -3.31
N LEU A 463 21.14 3.53 -4.54
CA LEU A 463 21.35 4.50 -5.62
C LEU A 463 20.07 5.26 -5.93
N VAL A 464 18.95 4.56 -6.18
CA VAL A 464 17.68 5.22 -6.49
C VAL A 464 17.17 5.99 -5.28
N GLY A 465 17.18 5.37 -4.09
CA GLY A 465 16.68 6.01 -2.88
C GLY A 465 17.50 7.23 -2.44
N SER A 466 18.80 7.28 -2.73
CA SER A 466 19.67 8.40 -2.37
C SER A 466 19.67 9.53 -3.38
N PHE A 467 19.55 9.22 -4.67
CA PHE A 467 19.83 10.16 -5.76
C PHE A 467 18.63 10.53 -6.63
N MET A 468 17.45 9.97 -6.35
CA MET A 468 16.23 10.21 -7.11
C MET A 468 15.04 10.47 -6.19
N MET A 469 14.15 11.34 -6.63
CA MET A 469 12.86 11.57 -5.98
C MET A 469 11.71 11.60 -6.99
N SER A 470 10.50 11.26 -6.56
CA SER A 470 9.30 11.46 -7.39
C SER A 470 8.92 12.93 -7.44
N THR A 471 8.45 13.39 -8.60
CA THR A 471 8.04 14.80 -8.81
C THR A 471 6.54 15.02 -8.68
N THR A 472 5.79 14.00 -8.26
CA THR A 472 4.35 14.06 -8.05
C THR A 472 4.02 13.74 -6.59
N GLY A 473 3.49 14.73 -5.86
CA GLY A 473 3.17 14.58 -4.45
C GLY A 473 4.41 14.40 -3.56
N ASN A 474 4.35 13.43 -2.65
CA ASN A 474 5.45 13.08 -1.75
C ASN A 474 6.57 12.32 -2.49
N ASN A 475 7.74 12.17 -1.85
CA ASN A 475 8.87 11.41 -2.40
C ASN A 475 8.68 9.89 -2.30
N ASP A 476 7.55 9.37 -2.80
CA ASP A 476 7.28 7.92 -2.84
C ASP A 476 8.39 7.14 -3.55
N LEU A 477 9.00 7.66 -4.61
CA LEU A 477 10.12 6.95 -5.25
C LEU A 477 11.26 6.71 -4.26
N GLY A 478 11.69 7.76 -3.54
CA GLY A 478 12.74 7.66 -2.54
C GLY A 478 12.36 6.70 -1.42
N TYR A 479 11.16 6.84 -0.87
CA TYR A 479 10.67 6.00 0.25
C TYR A 479 10.63 4.52 -0.14
N ARG A 480 10.03 4.21 -1.29
CA ARG A 480 9.74 2.82 -1.68
C ARG A 480 10.91 2.14 -2.37
N ALA A 481 11.88 2.87 -2.89
CA ALA A 481 13.10 2.29 -3.45
C ALA A 481 13.90 1.47 -2.43
N LEU A 482 13.81 1.80 -1.14
CA LEU A 482 14.55 1.16 -0.05
C LEU A 482 14.03 -0.22 0.34
N LEU A 483 12.79 -0.55 -0.02
CA LEU A 483 12.17 -1.86 0.27
C LEU A 483 13.00 -3.04 -0.24
N LEU A 484 13.59 -2.92 -1.44
CA LEU A 484 14.45 -3.96 -2.02
C LEU A 484 15.72 -4.17 -1.17
N GLY A 485 16.38 -3.08 -0.78
CA GLY A 485 17.56 -3.10 0.07
C GLY A 485 17.25 -3.66 1.46
N GLN A 486 16.19 -3.17 2.11
CA GLN A 486 15.75 -3.68 3.41
C GLN A 486 15.47 -5.19 3.37
N PHE A 487 14.91 -5.72 2.27
CA PHE A 487 14.67 -7.17 2.16
C PHE A 487 15.98 -7.96 2.17
N VAL A 488 17.01 -7.49 1.44
CA VAL A 488 18.36 -8.08 1.49
C VAL A 488 18.93 -8.03 2.91
N LEU A 489 18.74 -6.91 3.62
CA LEU A 489 19.22 -6.76 5.00
C LEU A 489 18.55 -7.74 5.97
N ILE A 490 17.26 -8.08 5.78
CA ILE A 490 16.61 -9.16 6.52
C ILE A 490 17.32 -10.49 6.28
N LEU A 491 17.56 -10.86 5.01
CA LEU A 491 18.22 -12.13 4.67
C LEU A 491 19.61 -12.23 5.31
N TRP A 492 20.36 -11.12 5.34
CA TRP A 492 21.68 -11.05 5.99
C TRP A 492 21.61 -11.07 7.52
N ALA A 493 20.54 -10.51 8.11
CA ALA A 493 20.32 -10.47 9.56
C ALA A 493 19.95 -11.84 10.15
N VAL A 494 19.16 -12.64 9.43
CA VAL A 494 18.70 -13.98 9.87
C VAL A 494 19.82 -14.86 10.44
N PRO A 495 20.94 -15.12 9.74
CA PRO A 495 22.01 -15.97 10.26
C PRO A 495 22.79 -15.33 11.44
N ILE A 496 22.75 -14.02 11.61
CA ILE A 496 23.36 -13.33 12.76
C ILE A 496 22.49 -13.57 14.00
N VAL A 497 21.20 -13.28 13.92
CA VAL A 497 20.25 -13.46 15.04
C VAL A 497 20.08 -14.94 15.38
N PHE A 498 20.05 -15.82 14.37
CA PHE A 498 19.98 -17.26 14.59
C PHE A 498 21.13 -17.75 15.48
N ARG A 499 22.37 -17.28 15.26
CA ARG A 499 23.53 -17.66 16.08
C ARG A 499 23.39 -17.23 17.54
N TRP A 500 22.83 -16.06 17.81
CA TRP A 500 22.56 -15.60 19.18
C TRP A 500 21.60 -16.52 19.93
N THR A 501 20.56 -16.99 19.23
CA THR A 501 19.54 -17.86 19.84
C THR A 501 19.91 -19.34 19.87
N ALA A 502 20.85 -19.79 19.02
CA ALA A 502 21.27 -21.19 18.93
C ALA A 502 22.44 -21.55 19.84
N ALA A 503 23.33 -20.60 20.15
CA ALA A 503 24.62 -20.86 20.80
C ALA A 503 24.63 -20.75 22.34
N GLY A 504 23.48 -20.85 23.03
CA GLY A 504 23.46 -20.95 24.50
C GLY A 504 24.19 -19.82 25.27
N GLY A 505 24.23 -18.60 24.74
CA GLY A 505 24.64 -17.40 25.50
C GLY A 505 26.13 -17.04 25.57
N SER A 506 27.06 -17.79 24.99
CA SER A 506 28.51 -17.61 25.29
C SER A 506 29.30 -16.61 24.43
N TYR A 507 28.70 -15.92 23.44
CA TYR A 507 29.41 -14.95 22.58
C TYR A 507 28.93 -13.51 22.83
N ARG A 508 29.08 -13.01 24.06
CA ARG A 508 28.82 -11.60 24.39
C ARG A 508 30.03 -10.72 24.08
N THR A 509 30.18 -10.34 22.81
CA THR A 509 31.09 -9.25 22.43
C THR A 509 30.41 -7.89 22.60
N ARG A 510 31.19 -6.81 22.74
CA ARG A 510 30.66 -5.42 22.74
C ARG A 510 29.79 -5.15 21.51
N TRP A 511 30.18 -5.67 20.36
CA TRP A 511 29.41 -5.55 19.12
C TRP A 511 28.06 -6.30 19.17
N THR A 512 28.03 -7.50 19.77
CA THR A 512 26.76 -8.24 19.94
C THR A 512 25.80 -7.47 20.85
N LEU A 513 26.30 -6.88 21.94
CA LEU A 513 25.49 -6.04 22.82
C LEU A 513 24.92 -4.82 22.08
N LEU A 514 25.77 -4.09 21.33
CA LEU A 514 25.34 -2.94 20.53
C LEU A 514 24.24 -3.32 19.53
N ALA A 515 24.41 -4.43 18.81
CA ALA A 515 23.44 -4.90 17.85
C ALA A 515 22.11 -5.34 18.51
N GLN A 516 22.16 -5.95 19.70
CA GLN A 516 20.97 -6.28 20.48
C GLN A 516 20.25 -5.03 20.99
N THR A 517 20.99 -4.01 21.42
CA THR A 517 20.41 -2.71 21.80
C THR A 517 19.70 -2.06 20.61
N PHE A 518 20.33 -2.01 19.45
CA PHE A 518 19.73 -1.43 18.25
C PHE A 518 18.51 -2.21 17.77
N LEU A 519 18.56 -3.54 17.89
CA LEU A 519 17.40 -4.40 17.63
C LEU A 519 16.25 -4.07 18.59
N ALA A 520 16.54 -3.88 19.89
CA ALA A 520 15.53 -3.51 20.88
C ALA A 520 14.92 -2.13 20.60
N PHE A 521 15.74 -1.13 20.24
CA PHE A 521 15.25 0.17 19.79
C PHE A 521 14.34 0.06 18.56
N GLY A 522 14.71 -0.76 17.57
CA GLY A 522 13.87 -0.97 16.38
C GLY A 522 12.53 -1.65 16.68
N VAL A 523 12.48 -2.58 17.65
CA VAL A 523 11.21 -3.19 18.10
C VAL A 523 10.36 -2.18 18.87
N LEU A 524 10.98 -1.41 19.78
CA LEU A 524 10.29 -0.36 20.54
C LEU A 524 9.76 0.75 19.62
N GLY A 525 10.51 1.14 18.59
CA GLY A 525 10.08 2.08 17.57
C GLY A 525 8.85 1.59 16.83
N THR A 526 8.84 0.32 16.40
CA THR A 526 7.66 -0.29 15.75
C THR A 526 6.44 -0.32 16.69
N ALA A 527 6.64 -0.65 17.98
CA ALA A 527 5.56 -0.64 18.97
C ALA A 527 5.01 0.77 19.23
N TYR A 528 5.90 1.78 19.26
CA TYR A 528 5.52 3.18 19.36
C TYR A 528 4.72 3.63 18.13
N GLN A 529 5.22 3.33 16.92
CA GLN A 529 4.54 3.66 15.66
C GLN A 529 3.14 3.05 15.58
N LEU A 530 2.98 1.76 15.91
CA LEU A 530 1.67 1.11 16.02
C LEU A 530 0.73 1.87 16.98
N THR A 531 1.26 2.28 18.13
CA THR A 531 0.48 2.98 19.15
C THR A 531 0.02 4.32 18.63
N VAL A 532 0.94 5.12 18.09
CA VAL A 532 0.66 6.46 17.57
C VAL A 532 -0.31 6.41 16.39
N LEU A 533 -0.10 5.52 15.41
CA LEU A 533 -1.01 5.37 14.26
C LEU A 533 -2.47 5.12 14.67
N ARG A 534 -2.67 4.45 15.81
CA ARG A 534 -3.98 4.15 16.37
C ARG A 534 -4.54 5.27 17.23
N THR A 535 -3.70 5.91 18.04
CA THR A 535 -4.14 6.86 19.07
C THR A 535 -4.03 8.32 18.64
N PHE A 536 -3.31 8.65 17.57
CA PHE A 536 -3.04 10.03 17.15
C PHE A 536 -4.32 10.88 17.03
N ILE A 537 -5.33 10.41 16.29
CA ILE A 537 -6.59 11.15 16.11
C ILE A 537 -7.35 11.29 17.44
N TYR A 538 -7.27 10.28 18.31
CA TYR A 538 -7.85 10.38 19.65
C TYR A 538 -7.11 11.41 20.51
N LEU A 539 -5.77 11.42 20.48
CA LEU A 539 -4.95 12.38 21.22
C LEU A 539 -5.17 13.81 20.72
N ASN A 540 -5.30 14.00 19.41
CA ASN A 540 -5.61 15.31 18.81
C ASN A 540 -7.00 15.83 19.20
N ASP A 541 -7.96 14.93 19.43
CA ASP A 541 -9.30 15.29 19.92
C ASP A 541 -9.34 15.60 21.44
N GLN A 542 -8.31 15.22 22.20
CA GLN A 542 -8.26 15.39 23.66
C GLN A 542 -7.21 16.39 24.15
N THR A 543 -6.15 16.63 23.37
CA THR A 543 -4.96 17.38 23.78
C THR A 543 -4.49 18.28 22.64
N SER A 544 -3.75 19.33 22.98
CA SER A 544 -3.11 20.23 22.01
C SER A 544 -1.66 19.84 21.69
N TYR A 545 -1.22 18.64 22.07
CA TYR A 545 0.16 18.16 21.91
C TYR A 545 0.41 17.41 20.60
N THR A 546 -0.51 17.48 19.65
CA THR A 546 -0.39 16.80 18.35
C THR A 546 -0.16 17.80 17.24
N ASP A 547 0.57 17.37 16.23
CA ASP A 547 0.70 18.16 15.00
C ASP A 547 -0.68 18.41 14.36
N GLU A 548 -0.85 19.56 13.70
CA GLU A 548 -2.10 19.86 13.01
C GLU A 548 -2.34 18.83 11.91
N ALA A 549 -3.54 18.24 11.89
CA ALA A 549 -3.95 17.28 10.88
C ALA A 549 -4.95 17.94 9.92
N PRO A 550 -4.50 18.78 8.96
CA PRO A 550 -5.39 19.59 8.12
C PRO A 550 -6.34 18.75 7.26
N TRP A 551 -6.04 17.47 7.06
CA TRP A 551 -6.90 16.53 6.35
C TRP A 551 -8.11 16.02 7.16
N LEU A 552 -8.21 16.39 8.43
CA LEU A 552 -9.33 16.09 9.32
C LEU A 552 -10.14 17.36 9.62
N PRO A 553 -11.40 17.21 10.10
CA PRO A 553 -12.18 18.35 10.59
C PRO A 553 -11.45 19.10 11.72
N GLU A 554 -11.85 20.35 11.97
CA GLU A 554 -11.24 21.20 13.00
C GLU A 554 -11.11 20.50 14.37
N PRO A 555 -10.05 20.81 15.16
CA PRO A 555 -9.70 20.08 16.39
C PRO A 555 -10.81 20.01 17.45
N ASP A 556 -11.74 20.97 17.43
CA ASP A 556 -12.87 21.01 18.34
C ASP A 556 -13.82 19.83 18.08
N ALA A 557 -13.64 18.76 18.86
CA ALA A 557 -14.44 17.55 18.84
C ALA A 557 -14.38 16.76 17.51
N ILE A 558 -13.18 16.62 16.91
CA ILE A 558 -12.90 15.78 15.73
C ILE A 558 -13.68 14.47 15.77
N GLY A 559 -13.58 13.72 16.88
CA GLY A 559 -14.20 12.39 16.97
C GLY A 559 -15.73 12.44 16.82
N TRP A 560 -16.36 13.48 17.39
CA TRP A 560 -17.80 13.70 17.29
C TRP A 560 -18.21 14.13 15.88
N GLN A 561 -17.42 14.99 15.23
CA GLN A 561 -17.67 15.40 13.84
C GLN A 561 -17.58 14.20 12.90
N LEU A 562 -16.52 13.40 13.01
CA LEU A 562 -16.32 12.19 12.20
C LEU A 562 -17.45 11.18 12.37
N TYR A 563 -18.00 11.02 13.57
CA TYR A 563 -19.11 10.11 13.82
C TYR A 563 -20.34 10.49 12.99
N TYR A 564 -20.70 11.77 12.99
CA TYR A 564 -21.85 12.26 12.24
C TYR A 564 -21.62 12.35 10.74
N ILE A 565 -20.39 12.63 10.29
CA ILE A 565 -20.01 12.54 8.87
C ILE A 565 -20.17 11.10 8.38
N ARG A 566 -19.58 10.12 9.08
CA ARG A 566 -19.72 8.70 8.75
C ARG A 566 -21.18 8.26 8.76
N SER A 567 -21.94 8.63 9.79
CA SER A 567 -23.37 8.30 9.87
C SER A 567 -24.18 8.92 8.72
N GLY A 568 -23.83 10.14 8.28
CA GLY A 568 -24.44 10.79 7.12
C GLY A 568 -24.20 10.00 5.84
N PHE A 569 -22.95 9.63 5.57
CA PHE A 569 -22.60 8.82 4.40
C PHE A 569 -23.21 7.41 4.42
N GLU A 570 -23.29 6.72 5.56
CA GLU A 570 -23.95 5.41 5.66
C GLU A 570 -25.44 5.48 5.28
N LYS A 571 -26.13 6.56 5.65
CA LYS A 571 -27.52 6.80 5.22
C LYS A 571 -27.62 7.09 3.72
N LEU A 572 -26.65 7.80 3.14
CA LEU A 572 -26.61 8.03 1.70
C LEU A 572 -26.33 6.73 0.93
N ASN A 573 -25.28 6.01 1.29
CA ASN A 573 -24.81 4.80 0.60
C ASN A 573 -25.86 3.67 0.60
N SER A 574 -26.74 3.62 1.61
CA SER A 574 -27.80 2.61 1.71
C SER A 574 -29.02 2.90 0.82
N ARG A 575 -29.14 4.12 0.28
CA ARG A 575 -30.36 4.59 -0.41
C ARG A 575 -30.10 5.12 -1.82
N LEU A 576 -28.92 5.70 -2.05
CA LEU A 576 -28.55 6.24 -3.33
C LEU A 576 -28.30 5.12 -4.36
N PRO A 577 -28.71 5.33 -5.62
CA PRO A 577 -28.25 4.50 -6.73
C PRO A 577 -26.72 4.45 -6.79
N LYS A 578 -26.16 3.30 -7.21
CA LYS A 578 -24.69 3.13 -7.33
C LYS A 578 -24.04 4.08 -8.34
N ASP A 579 -24.81 4.56 -9.31
CA ASP A 579 -24.39 5.52 -10.33
C ASP A 579 -24.59 6.97 -9.90
N ALA A 580 -25.04 7.22 -8.66
CA ALA A 580 -25.23 8.58 -8.17
C ALA A 580 -23.93 9.37 -8.07
N ILE A 581 -24.04 10.65 -8.43
CA ILE A 581 -22.96 11.62 -8.37
C ILE A 581 -23.17 12.52 -7.15
N VAL A 582 -22.24 12.42 -6.22
CA VAL A 582 -22.24 13.15 -4.95
C VAL A 582 -21.19 14.25 -5.02
N GLN A 583 -21.51 15.44 -4.52
CA GLN A 583 -20.58 16.56 -4.53
C GLN A 583 -20.54 17.25 -3.16
N TYR A 584 -19.36 17.28 -2.56
CA TYR A 584 -19.04 18.08 -1.38
C TYR A 584 -18.06 19.20 -1.76
N ASN A 585 -17.67 20.05 -0.82
CA ASN A 585 -16.73 21.14 -1.12
C ASN A 585 -15.34 20.60 -1.55
N PRO A 586 -14.88 20.84 -2.79
CA PRO A 586 -13.63 20.29 -3.31
C PRO A 586 -12.37 20.92 -2.72
N VAL A 587 -12.50 22.08 -2.07
CA VAL A 587 -11.38 22.81 -1.45
C VAL A 587 -11.42 22.78 0.07
N ASN A 588 -12.30 21.95 0.65
CA ASN A 588 -12.27 21.69 2.08
C ASN A 588 -11.00 20.89 2.40
N PRO A 589 -10.10 21.40 3.26
CA PRO A 589 -8.88 20.70 3.63
C PRO A 589 -9.19 19.35 4.31
N ALA A 590 -10.33 19.24 5.01
CA ALA A 590 -10.82 18.02 5.65
C ALA A 590 -11.49 17.03 4.68
N TYR A 591 -10.84 16.70 3.56
CA TYR A 591 -11.43 15.87 2.50
C TYR A 591 -11.41 14.36 2.80
N VAL A 592 -10.52 13.89 3.69
CA VAL A 592 -10.30 12.46 3.96
C VAL A 592 -11.57 11.72 4.38
N PRO A 593 -12.41 12.23 5.30
CA PRO A 593 -13.66 11.55 5.67
C PRO A 593 -14.61 11.39 4.48
N SER A 594 -14.65 12.37 3.57
CA SER A 594 -15.50 12.33 2.38
C SER A 594 -15.05 11.24 1.42
N LEU A 595 -13.74 11.14 1.13
CA LEU A 595 -13.19 10.06 0.29
C LEU A 595 -13.28 8.68 0.94
N LEU A 596 -13.12 8.61 2.27
CA LEU A 596 -13.11 7.35 3.01
C LEU A 596 -14.51 6.73 3.11
N TYR A 597 -15.55 7.55 3.30
CA TYR A 597 -16.91 7.08 3.57
C TYR A 597 -17.87 7.23 2.38
N SER A 598 -17.57 8.05 1.38
CA SER A 598 -18.37 8.14 0.15
C SER A 598 -18.10 6.95 -0.77
N TRP A 599 -19.15 6.28 -1.25
CA TRP A 599 -19.07 5.18 -2.24
C TRP A 599 -19.64 5.60 -3.60
N HIS A 600 -19.35 6.84 -3.99
CA HIS A 600 -19.97 7.49 -5.13
C HIS A 600 -18.98 8.33 -5.93
N GLN A 601 -19.28 8.50 -7.22
CA GLN A 601 -18.54 9.38 -8.11
C GLN A 601 -18.70 10.84 -7.67
N THR A 602 -17.66 11.63 -7.85
CA THR A 602 -17.71 13.10 -7.65
C THR A 602 -17.37 13.82 -8.96
N VAL A 603 -17.91 15.04 -9.14
CA VAL A 603 -17.54 15.90 -10.29
C VAL A 603 -16.18 16.51 -10.05
N ALA A 604 -15.94 17.03 -8.85
CA ALA A 604 -14.65 17.51 -8.37
C ALA A 604 -14.47 17.07 -6.91
N GLY A 605 -13.81 15.95 -6.65
CA GLY A 605 -13.73 15.37 -5.30
C GLY A 605 -12.70 16.01 -4.38
N VAL A 606 -11.66 16.63 -4.94
CA VAL A 606 -10.54 17.26 -4.22
C VAL A 606 -9.99 18.43 -5.04
N GLY A 607 -8.95 19.10 -4.53
CA GLY A 607 -8.14 20.08 -5.26
C GLY A 607 -7.74 19.58 -6.65
N ALA A 608 -7.83 20.45 -7.67
CA ALA A 608 -7.57 20.11 -9.07
C ALA A 608 -8.35 18.88 -9.59
N CYS A 609 -9.56 18.62 -9.05
CA CYS A 609 -10.40 17.46 -9.34
C CYS A 609 -9.69 16.10 -9.21
N GLY A 610 -8.53 16.02 -8.54
CA GLY A 610 -7.74 14.81 -8.52
C GLY A 610 -7.20 14.40 -9.90
N THR A 611 -6.94 15.35 -10.81
CA THR A 611 -6.40 15.08 -12.16
C THR A 611 -5.01 14.44 -12.16
N GLY A 612 -4.32 14.39 -11.03
CA GLY A 612 -3.13 13.55 -10.83
C GLY A 612 -3.40 12.05 -11.01
N PHE A 613 -4.66 11.61 -10.85
CA PHE A 613 -5.12 10.24 -11.10
C PHE A 613 -5.73 10.07 -12.50
N GLY A 614 -5.64 11.08 -13.37
CA GLY A 614 -6.20 11.08 -14.73
C GLY A 614 -7.23 12.19 -14.95
N GLY A 615 -7.24 12.74 -16.16
CA GLY A 615 -8.10 13.87 -16.57
C GLY A 615 -7.29 15.13 -16.85
N ASP A 616 -7.81 16.00 -17.71
CA ASP A 616 -7.15 17.25 -18.05
C ASP A 616 -7.37 18.31 -16.94
N PRO A 617 -6.31 18.83 -16.29
CA PRO A 617 -6.46 19.91 -15.33
C PRO A 617 -7.14 21.16 -15.92
N PHE A 618 -6.95 21.46 -17.20
CA PHE A 618 -7.61 22.61 -17.85
C PHE A 618 -9.11 22.37 -18.06
N GLU A 619 -9.51 21.13 -18.30
CA GLU A 619 -10.93 20.74 -18.33
C GLU A 619 -11.54 20.82 -16.93
N CYS A 620 -10.81 20.45 -15.87
CA CYS A 620 -11.30 20.52 -14.49
C CYS A 620 -11.59 21.95 -14.01
N LEU A 621 -10.75 22.93 -14.38
CA LEU A 621 -10.79 24.29 -13.81
C LEU A 621 -12.19 24.95 -13.86
N PRO A 622 -12.93 24.95 -14.99
CA PRO A 622 -14.28 25.51 -15.04
C PRO A 622 -15.28 24.81 -14.11
N TYR A 623 -15.22 23.47 -14.01
CA TYR A 623 -16.11 22.68 -13.15
C TYR A 623 -15.84 22.98 -11.68
N GLN A 624 -14.57 22.92 -11.28
CA GLN A 624 -14.17 23.19 -9.91
C GLN A 624 -14.52 24.62 -9.50
N SER A 625 -14.32 25.60 -10.37
CA SER A 625 -14.67 27.01 -10.09
C SER A 625 -16.17 27.20 -9.82
N LYS A 626 -17.04 26.59 -10.64
CA LYS A 626 -18.49 26.60 -10.43
C LYS A 626 -18.88 25.97 -9.09
N ILE A 627 -18.30 24.82 -8.75
CA ILE A 627 -18.59 24.11 -7.50
C ILE A 627 -18.08 24.90 -6.28
N VAL A 628 -16.85 25.42 -6.32
CA VAL A 628 -16.26 26.22 -5.24
C VAL A 628 -17.13 27.45 -4.96
N ALA A 629 -17.71 28.08 -5.98
CA ALA A 629 -18.61 29.21 -5.79
C ALA A 629 -19.86 28.85 -4.94
N LEU A 630 -20.37 27.61 -5.06
CA LEU A 630 -21.52 27.13 -4.27
C LEU A 630 -21.21 27.03 -2.76
N PHE A 631 -19.97 26.70 -2.40
CA PHE A 631 -19.56 26.46 -1.02
C PHE A 631 -18.82 27.65 -0.38
N GLY A 632 -18.10 28.43 -1.19
CA GLY A 632 -17.13 29.43 -0.74
C GLY A 632 -17.55 30.90 -0.92
N SER A 633 -18.72 31.17 -1.51
CA SER A 633 -19.18 32.56 -1.72
C SER A 633 -19.26 33.35 -0.40
N ARG A 634 -18.97 34.65 -0.48
CA ARG A 634 -19.09 35.57 0.66
C ARG A 634 -20.55 35.85 1.02
N THR A 635 -21.46 35.71 0.07
CA THR A 635 -22.90 35.93 0.21
C THR A 635 -23.65 34.60 0.16
N SER A 636 -24.84 34.57 0.77
CA SER A 636 -25.69 33.37 0.73
C SER A 636 -26.15 33.10 -0.70
N VAL A 637 -25.90 31.87 -1.16
CA VAL A 637 -26.41 31.35 -2.43
C VAL A 637 -27.78 30.71 -2.19
N LYS A 638 -28.76 31.00 -3.06
CA LYS A 638 -30.09 30.36 -2.98
C LYS A 638 -30.01 28.93 -3.50
N PHE A 639 -30.92 28.07 -3.05
CA PHE A 639 -30.92 26.68 -3.51
C PHE A 639 -31.22 26.55 -5.01
N ASP A 640 -32.08 27.41 -5.59
CA ASP A 640 -32.36 27.38 -7.04
C ASP A 640 -31.10 27.59 -7.89
N ASP A 641 -30.19 28.47 -7.46
CA ASP A 641 -28.91 28.71 -8.13
C ASP A 641 -28.00 27.47 -8.00
N ALA A 642 -27.96 26.85 -6.82
CA ALA A 642 -27.21 25.62 -6.58
C ALA A 642 -27.76 24.43 -7.38
N ASP A 643 -29.09 24.31 -7.49
CA ASP A 643 -29.78 23.29 -8.26
C ASP A 643 -29.55 23.46 -9.77
N ALA A 644 -29.50 24.70 -10.26
CA ALA A 644 -29.13 24.98 -11.65
C ALA A 644 -27.70 24.51 -11.97
N VAL A 645 -26.74 24.74 -11.06
CA VAL A 645 -25.38 24.19 -11.20
C VAL A 645 -25.38 22.67 -11.11
N CYS A 646 -26.20 22.07 -10.24
CA CYS A 646 -26.33 20.62 -10.20
C CYS A 646 -26.84 20.04 -11.52
N LYS A 647 -27.83 20.68 -12.16
CA LYS A 647 -28.36 20.26 -13.46
C LYS A 647 -27.29 20.34 -14.55
N ASP A 648 -26.56 21.44 -14.60
CA ASP A 648 -25.46 21.67 -15.56
C ASP A 648 -24.35 20.62 -15.41
N LEU A 649 -23.95 20.33 -14.17
CA LEU A 649 -22.83 19.43 -13.87
C LEU A 649 -23.24 17.97 -13.62
N LYS A 650 -24.52 17.64 -13.79
CA LYS A 650 -25.10 16.31 -13.51
C LYS A 650 -24.83 15.82 -12.07
N ILE A 651 -24.85 16.73 -11.10
CA ILE A 651 -24.75 16.39 -9.68
C ILE A 651 -26.14 15.97 -9.18
N ASP A 652 -26.19 14.87 -8.45
CA ASP A 652 -27.44 14.35 -7.87
C ASP A 652 -27.65 14.76 -6.41
N VAL A 653 -26.55 14.89 -5.66
CA VAL A 653 -26.58 15.23 -4.24
C VAL A 653 -25.47 16.22 -3.90
N LEU A 654 -25.85 17.37 -3.33
CA LEU A 654 -24.92 18.29 -2.69
C LEU A 654 -24.79 17.99 -1.21
N ILE A 655 -23.56 18.01 -0.71
CA ILE A 655 -23.23 17.78 0.70
C ILE A 655 -22.54 19.01 1.26
N ALA A 656 -23.14 19.62 2.29
CA ALA A 656 -22.51 20.64 3.12
C ALA A 656 -22.07 20.03 4.45
N GLN A 657 -20.85 20.38 4.85
CA GLN A 657 -20.25 20.04 6.14
C GLN A 657 -20.10 21.30 6.99
N ARG A 658 -19.93 21.12 8.31
CA ARG A 658 -19.80 22.22 9.27
C ARG A 658 -18.66 23.19 8.95
N THR A 659 -17.57 22.68 8.37
CA THR A 659 -16.38 23.45 7.97
C THR A 659 -16.60 24.28 6.70
N ASP A 660 -17.71 24.06 5.98
CA ASP A 660 -18.00 24.84 4.77
C ASP A 660 -18.52 26.23 5.13
N ARG A 661 -18.07 27.25 4.38
CA ARG A 661 -18.51 28.64 4.61
C ARG A 661 -20.02 28.81 4.52
N MET A 662 -20.68 28.10 3.59
CA MET A 662 -22.15 28.12 3.49
C MET A 662 -22.86 27.64 4.76
N TRP A 663 -22.23 26.77 5.56
CA TRP A 663 -22.78 26.33 6.83
C TRP A 663 -22.87 27.48 7.84
N ALA A 664 -21.92 28.42 7.85
CA ALA A 664 -21.95 29.58 8.74
C ALA A 664 -23.04 30.60 8.36
N LEU A 665 -23.44 30.64 7.08
CA LEU A 665 -24.41 31.61 6.56
C LEU A 665 -25.85 31.12 6.76
N ARG A 666 -26.55 31.60 7.80
CA ARG A 666 -27.92 31.13 8.16
C ARG A 666 -29.01 31.32 7.10
N LYS A 667 -28.77 32.16 6.08
CA LYS A 667 -29.67 32.38 4.94
C LYS A 667 -29.26 31.59 3.68
N SER A 668 -28.24 30.74 3.77
CA SER A 668 -27.81 29.90 2.66
C SER A 668 -28.75 28.72 2.45
N TRP A 669 -28.63 28.10 1.28
CA TRP A 669 -29.31 26.85 0.94
C TRP A 669 -29.15 25.74 1.98
N VAL A 670 -28.04 25.71 2.74
CA VAL A 670 -27.80 24.73 3.80
C VAL A 670 -28.85 24.79 4.91
N TRP A 671 -29.43 25.97 5.15
CA TRP A 671 -30.43 26.20 6.20
C TRP A 671 -31.85 26.43 5.68
N THR A 672 -31.99 26.92 4.45
CA THR A 672 -33.31 27.24 3.87
C THR A 672 -33.93 26.07 3.12
N GLU A 673 -33.13 25.15 2.57
CA GLU A 673 -33.62 23.97 1.86
C GLU A 673 -33.85 22.78 2.81
N ARG A 674 -34.74 21.85 2.44
CA ARG A 674 -34.97 20.62 3.21
C ARG A 674 -33.94 19.54 2.83
N PRO A 675 -33.05 19.12 3.74
CA PRO A 675 -32.10 18.05 3.45
C PRO A 675 -32.77 16.67 3.41
N VAL A 676 -32.23 15.77 2.57
CA VAL A 676 -32.57 14.34 2.56
C VAL A 676 -31.89 13.59 3.72
N VAL A 677 -30.70 14.03 4.13
CA VAL A 677 -29.99 13.56 5.32
C VAL A 677 -29.50 14.77 6.10
N SER A 678 -29.79 14.82 7.40
CA SER A 678 -29.33 15.88 8.28
C SER A 678 -28.74 15.31 9.56
N THR A 679 -27.59 15.83 9.94
CA THR A 679 -26.94 15.64 11.24
C THR A 679 -26.48 17.01 11.76
N PRO A 680 -25.92 17.09 12.99
CA PRO A 680 -25.38 18.33 13.52
C PRO A 680 -24.21 18.95 12.74
N VAL A 681 -23.53 18.20 11.86
CA VAL A 681 -22.34 18.67 11.11
C VAL A 681 -22.36 18.35 9.61
N PHE A 682 -23.40 17.66 9.15
CA PHE A 682 -23.49 17.14 7.80
C PHE A 682 -24.94 17.29 7.32
N ARG A 683 -25.12 17.87 6.13
CA ARG A 683 -26.41 17.96 5.47
C ARG A 683 -26.25 17.61 4.00
N ALA A 684 -27.10 16.70 3.52
CA ALA A 684 -27.15 16.29 2.12
C ALA A 684 -28.49 16.68 1.51
N PHE A 685 -28.45 17.17 0.27
CA PHE A 685 -29.59 17.71 -0.45
C PHE A 685 -29.64 17.08 -1.83
N ALA A 686 -30.81 16.52 -2.19
CA ALA A 686 -31.04 16.08 -3.55
C ALA A 686 -31.11 17.31 -4.46
N CYS A 687 -30.43 17.27 -5.59
CA CYS A 687 -30.45 18.35 -6.58
C CYS A 687 -30.32 17.78 -8.00
N GLY A 688 -30.34 18.65 -9.00
CA GLY A 688 -30.10 18.26 -10.38
C GLY A 688 -31.29 17.54 -11.00
N ASN A 689 -31.01 16.73 -12.02
CA ASN A 689 -32.04 16.09 -12.83
C ASN A 689 -32.77 14.95 -12.11
N ARG A 690 -32.15 14.32 -11.10
CA ARG A 690 -32.74 13.20 -10.34
C ARG A 690 -33.26 13.59 -8.96
N ARG A 691 -33.42 14.89 -8.68
CA ARG A 691 -33.87 15.42 -7.39
C ARG A 691 -35.11 14.71 -6.85
N GLU A 692 -36.21 14.70 -7.62
CA GLU A 692 -37.48 14.11 -7.19
C GLU A 692 -37.41 12.59 -6.98
N GLU A 693 -36.59 11.89 -7.76
CA GLU A 693 -36.37 10.45 -7.57
C GLU A 693 -35.68 10.19 -6.23
N ILE A 694 -34.62 10.95 -5.94
CA ILE A 694 -33.85 10.81 -4.71
C ILE A 694 -34.71 11.20 -3.52
N GLU A 695 -35.41 12.33 -3.56
CA GLU A 695 -36.31 12.74 -2.48
C GLU A 695 -37.36 11.67 -2.17
N ARG A 696 -37.97 11.04 -3.19
CA ARG A 696 -38.92 9.93 -2.99
C ARG A 696 -38.29 8.73 -2.30
N ARG A 697 -37.05 8.35 -2.68
CA ARG A 697 -36.33 7.24 -2.04
C ARG A 697 -36.08 7.47 -0.55
N PHE A 698 -35.89 8.73 -0.13
CA PHE A 698 -35.69 9.10 1.28
C PHE A 698 -37.01 9.44 2.02
N ALA A 699 -38.11 9.69 1.30
CA ALA A 699 -39.41 9.95 1.90
C ALA A 699 -40.14 8.68 2.37
N ALA A 700 -39.91 7.53 1.72
CA ALA A 700 -40.57 6.24 2.00
C ALA A 700 -40.32 5.62 3.41
N GLU A 701 -39.64 6.34 4.30
CA GLU A 701 -39.33 5.93 5.68
C GLU A 701 -39.83 6.92 6.75
N ARG A 702 -40.45 8.04 6.35
CA ARG A 702 -41.15 8.94 7.28
C ARG A 702 -42.59 8.48 7.42
#